data_AF-A0A1A9BX90-F1
#
_entry.id   AF-A0A1A9BX90-F1
#
_cell.length_a   1.000
_cell.length_b   1.000
_cell.length_c   1.000
_cell.angle_alpha   90.00
_cell.angle_beta   90.00
_cell.angle_gamma   90.00
#
_symmetry.space_group_name_H-M   'P 1'
#
loop_
_entity.id
_entity.type
_entity.pdbx_description
1 polymer ?
#
loop_
_entity_poly.entity_id
_entity_poly.type
_entity_poly.pdbx_seq_one_letter_code
_entity_poly.pdbx_strand_id
1 'polypeptide(L)'
;MTTRWSRRGFLTASTASALALPLPVPAGGTAAAAAEADEFATLRAKWRTLVLGEGFSPTAEPFKSRLAELGSTANELRHAMAPAPGSLWPDLVYADPEPDTDQESYGYSGNLHASYGRLHTLALAYSRPGTGLTGSSTLRTAILTGLDHLYTDVYNENRARYGNWYSWQIGAPQALLDVCVLMYDSLTATQIAHYCAAVDHFVPDSAVAAYTGTSTGANRVDLCRVLALRGIVGGSAAKVALARDALSPVFPYVTSGDGLYSDGSFIQHTTVPYTGSYGSVLLGGLGMLFALLNGSTWAVTDPQRQIVFDAVEKAWAPFLYNGLVMDSVSGRAVSRGLSATDAKQIQQDDHLRGHPVLASIVLLGQGASTAENARWRGLVKGWLQRDYYSPAMNDPALPVPQLSRLKSVLDDTAVTPAAEPNGHRLFPNMARATHRKPGWAASLSMADRRVTHYETGNGENLRGWHTGSGMLYWWGDTFANGQYSDAFWPTVDPCRLPGTTASRKVLADAAGGDWGASLPDVNWVGGATDGQRAAIGQYLKGLQSTLLAKKSWFFLDDTVVCLGAGIRCTDGTKVETTVDNRNLGPVGNAPFTADGIVKPLAHPWSETLTGARWAHIGGHAGYVFPGGATVKALREARDGRWRDINRGGSTTVLNRKYLTLYVDHGTDPTAATYAYLLMPGATAAQTQARADATDWLTVLANTNDQQGVAVPSLGFTGVNFWFGGTVGDLVASDPCCVMVQERGDGTAVVCVSDPMRMRTGLTLTWNRAVTSVTSKPATVTSATTGASLRLTFGDLRGTAGATQRVTVRLG
;
A
#
# COMPACT_ATOMS: atom_id res chain seq x y z
N MET A 1 49.56 -32.37 14.11
CA MET A 1 50.67 -33.15 13.53
C MET A 1 51.18 -32.38 12.31
N THR A 2 52.17 -31.48 12.47
CA THR A 2 53.62 -31.74 12.27
C THR A 2 53.87 -32.39 10.90
N THR A 3 54.37 -31.66 9.90
CA THR A 3 55.82 -31.54 9.69
C THR A 3 56.29 -30.20 9.11
N ARG A 4 57.51 -29.85 9.53
CA ARG A 4 58.38 -28.71 9.21
C ARG A 4 59.50 -29.23 8.29
N TRP A 5 59.94 -28.55 7.22
CA TRP A 5 61.12 -27.65 7.09
C TRP A 5 61.64 -27.73 5.62
N SER A 6 62.50 -26.87 5.05
CA SER A 6 63.48 -25.90 5.56
C SER A 6 63.83 -24.79 4.54
N ARG A 7 64.47 -23.72 5.04
CA ARG A 7 65.26 -22.74 4.28
C ARG A 7 66.75 -23.13 4.34
N ARG A 8 67.46 -22.96 3.21
CA ARG A 8 68.94 -22.83 2.98
C ARG A 8 69.74 -24.05 2.50
N GLY A 9 70.08 -24.01 1.21
CA GLY A 9 71.35 -24.40 0.60
C GLY A 9 71.46 -23.61 -0.71
N PHE A 10 71.92 -22.36 -0.71
CA PHE A 10 73.32 -21.92 -0.80
C PHE A 10 74.03 -22.36 -2.10
N LEU A 11 73.88 -21.50 -3.13
CA LEU A 11 74.84 -21.10 -4.17
C LEU A 11 75.84 -22.12 -4.73
N THR A 12 75.72 -22.39 -6.04
CA THR A 12 76.87 -22.43 -6.97
C THR A 12 76.49 -21.84 -8.33
N ALA A 13 77.36 -20.95 -8.80
CA ALA A 13 77.22 -20.10 -9.97
C ALA A 13 77.46 -20.84 -11.30
N SER A 14 76.88 -20.32 -12.38
CA SER A 14 77.54 -20.21 -13.69
C SER A 14 76.77 -19.24 -14.60
N THR A 15 77.52 -18.26 -15.08
CA THR A 15 77.20 -17.15 -15.96
C THR A 15 76.71 -17.55 -17.37
N ALA A 16 75.68 -16.87 -17.87
CA ALA A 16 75.55 -16.57 -19.30
C ALA A 16 74.59 -15.38 -19.49
N SER A 17 75.17 -14.23 -19.78
CA SER A 17 74.46 -13.03 -20.24
C SER A 17 73.88 -13.29 -21.62
N ALA A 18 72.56 -13.18 -21.77
CA ALA A 18 71.89 -13.05 -23.07
C ALA A 18 70.82 -11.96 -22.96
N LEU A 19 70.92 -10.98 -23.86
CA LEU A 19 70.02 -9.84 -24.01
C LEU A 19 68.56 -10.29 -24.16
N ALA A 20 67.71 -9.92 -23.20
CA ALA A 20 66.26 -9.98 -23.35
C ALA A 20 65.72 -8.58 -23.62
N LEU A 21 65.23 -8.37 -24.84
CA LEU A 21 64.41 -7.24 -25.24
C LEU A 21 63.19 -7.08 -24.30
N PRO A 22 62.73 -5.86 -23.99
CA PRO A 22 61.47 -5.68 -23.29
C PRO A 22 60.32 -6.13 -24.21
N LEU A 23 59.65 -7.22 -23.85
CA LEU A 23 58.35 -7.56 -24.41
C LEU A 23 57.37 -6.44 -24.04
N PRO A 24 56.59 -5.88 -25.00
CA PRO A 24 55.56 -4.90 -24.68
C PRO A 24 54.49 -5.57 -23.83
N VAL A 25 54.26 -5.02 -22.63
CA VAL A 25 53.06 -5.29 -21.84
C VAL A 25 51.85 -4.94 -22.73
N PRO A 26 50.86 -5.82 -22.91
CA PRO A 26 49.74 -5.52 -23.79
C PRO A 26 48.96 -4.34 -23.20
N ALA A 27 48.70 -3.34 -24.04
CA ALA A 27 47.89 -2.15 -23.76
C ALA A 27 46.38 -2.46 -23.55
N GLY A 28 46.04 -3.65 -23.05
CA GLY A 28 44.67 -4.09 -22.82
C GLY A 28 43.99 -3.46 -21.60
N GLY A 29 44.77 -2.98 -20.62
CA GLY A 29 44.22 -2.38 -19.39
C GLY A 29 43.64 -0.97 -19.58
N THR A 30 44.17 -0.18 -20.50
CA THR A 30 43.73 1.21 -20.72
C THR A 30 42.46 1.31 -21.55
N ALA A 31 42.27 0.42 -22.52
CA ALA A 31 41.05 0.37 -23.34
C ALA A 31 39.84 -0.13 -22.54
N ALA A 32 40.02 -1.14 -21.68
CA ALA A 32 38.97 -1.64 -20.79
C ALA A 32 38.53 -0.60 -19.76
N ALA A 33 39.49 0.09 -19.12
CA ALA A 33 39.18 1.17 -18.18
C ALA A 33 38.50 2.38 -18.84
N ALA A 34 38.86 2.70 -20.10
CA ALA A 34 38.20 3.76 -20.87
C ALA A 34 36.77 3.37 -21.27
N ALA A 35 36.53 2.12 -21.68
CA ALA A 35 35.20 1.61 -21.99
C ALA A 35 34.29 1.57 -20.75
N GLU A 36 34.84 1.21 -19.58
CA GLU A 36 34.12 1.23 -18.30
C GLU A 36 33.78 2.66 -17.85
N ALA A 37 34.71 3.61 -18.01
CA ALA A 37 34.47 5.03 -17.72
C ALA A 37 33.35 5.63 -18.59
N ASP A 38 33.27 5.22 -19.87
CA ASP A 38 32.22 5.61 -20.80
C ASP A 38 30.85 5.02 -20.41
N GLU A 39 30.84 3.79 -19.88
CA GLU A 39 29.62 3.15 -19.39
C GLU A 39 29.05 3.86 -18.15
N PHE A 40 29.89 4.27 -17.20
CA PHE A 40 29.43 5.08 -16.06
C PHE A 40 28.88 6.45 -16.49
N ALA A 41 29.49 7.09 -17.50
CA ALA A 41 28.95 8.33 -18.07
C ALA A 41 27.55 8.12 -18.68
N THR A 42 27.37 7.02 -19.42
CA THR A 42 26.07 6.62 -19.97
C THR A 42 25.03 6.39 -18.86
N LEU A 43 25.39 5.72 -17.77
CA LEU A 43 24.50 5.49 -16.63
C LEU A 43 24.16 6.79 -15.89
N ARG A 44 25.11 7.72 -15.73
CA ARG A 44 24.82 9.07 -15.19
C ARG A 44 23.83 9.82 -16.08
N ALA A 45 24.01 9.78 -17.40
CA ALA A 45 23.08 10.40 -18.34
C ALA A 45 21.68 9.78 -18.25
N LYS A 46 21.56 8.45 -18.17
CA LYS A 46 20.27 7.77 -17.94
C LYS A 46 19.61 8.20 -16.63
N TRP A 47 20.36 8.24 -15.53
CA TRP A 47 19.83 8.69 -14.24
C TRP A 47 19.37 10.15 -14.29
N ARG A 48 20.15 11.03 -14.94
CA ARG A 48 19.79 12.43 -15.16
C ARG A 48 18.45 12.53 -15.90
N THR A 49 18.22 11.74 -16.94
CA THR A 49 16.92 11.69 -17.64
C THR A 49 15.79 11.21 -16.73
N LEU A 50 16.01 10.15 -15.94
CA LEU A 50 14.99 9.62 -15.02
C LEU A 50 14.55 10.63 -13.94
N VAL A 51 15.48 11.46 -13.46
CA VAL A 51 15.24 12.46 -12.41
C VAL A 51 14.75 13.80 -12.98
N LEU A 52 15.21 14.23 -14.16
CA LEU A 52 14.75 15.48 -14.77
C LEU A 52 13.43 15.33 -15.52
N GLY A 53 13.15 14.15 -16.05
CA GLY A 53 12.02 13.87 -16.93
C GLY A 53 12.34 14.20 -18.38
N GLU A 54 11.60 13.58 -19.29
CA GLU A 54 11.71 13.78 -20.74
C GLU A 54 10.31 13.74 -21.39
N GLY A 55 10.26 14.04 -22.70
CA GLY A 55 9.04 13.91 -23.50
C GLY A 55 7.95 14.93 -23.16
N PHE A 56 8.31 16.09 -22.60
CA PHE A 56 7.38 17.17 -22.30
C PHE A 56 7.87 18.52 -22.84
N SER A 57 6.95 19.44 -23.10
CA SER A 57 7.28 20.82 -23.45
C SER A 57 7.38 21.68 -22.19
N PRO A 58 8.52 22.34 -21.90
CA PRO A 58 8.67 23.20 -20.72
C PRO A 58 7.83 24.48 -20.81
N THR A 59 7.28 24.81 -21.97
CA THR A 59 6.43 26.00 -22.18
C THR A 59 4.94 25.68 -22.22
N ALA A 60 4.56 24.40 -22.17
CA ALA A 60 3.17 23.96 -22.12
C ALA A 60 2.72 23.67 -20.68
N GLU A 61 1.44 23.90 -20.38
CA GLU A 61 0.86 23.46 -19.11
C GLU A 61 0.64 21.93 -19.08
N PRO A 62 0.74 21.29 -17.91
CA PRO A 62 1.04 21.87 -16.58
C PRO A 62 2.53 22.13 -16.29
N PHE A 63 3.45 21.76 -17.20
CA PHE A 63 4.89 21.80 -16.95
C PHE A 63 5.44 23.22 -16.79
N LYS A 64 4.94 24.17 -17.58
CA LYS A 64 5.33 25.58 -17.50
C LYS A 64 5.19 26.12 -16.08
N SER A 65 4.00 25.97 -15.49
CA SER A 65 3.74 26.44 -14.12
C SER A 65 4.60 25.67 -13.09
N ARG A 66 4.74 24.35 -13.23
CA ARG A 66 5.57 23.53 -12.33
C ARG A 66 7.05 23.92 -12.35
N LEU A 67 7.59 24.26 -13.52
CA LEU A 67 8.99 24.67 -13.67
C LEU A 67 9.24 26.08 -13.14
N ALA A 68 8.30 27.00 -13.38
CA ALA A 68 8.37 28.35 -12.81
C ALA A 68 8.31 28.31 -11.28
N GLU A 69 7.42 27.48 -10.71
CA GLU A 69 7.30 27.26 -9.27
C GLU A 69 8.59 26.67 -8.67
N LEU A 70 9.20 25.69 -9.34
CA LEU A 70 10.51 25.16 -8.96
C LEU A 70 11.59 26.24 -8.96
N GLY A 71 11.57 27.14 -9.95
CA GLY A 71 12.45 28.31 -10.02
C GLY A 71 12.30 29.25 -8.84
N SER A 72 11.06 29.62 -8.50
CA SER A 72 10.76 30.48 -7.34
C SER A 72 11.23 29.83 -6.04
N THR A 73 10.85 28.58 -5.82
CA THR A 73 11.22 27.81 -4.63
C THR A 73 12.75 27.74 -4.48
N ALA A 74 13.47 27.45 -5.57
CA ALA A 74 14.92 27.39 -5.53
C ALA A 74 15.58 28.74 -5.23
N ASN A 75 15.03 29.84 -5.74
CA ASN A 75 15.52 31.17 -5.39
C ASN A 75 15.32 31.49 -3.91
N GLU A 76 14.13 31.22 -3.36
CA GLU A 76 13.81 31.41 -1.94
C GLU A 76 14.76 30.60 -1.05
N LEU A 77 14.92 29.30 -1.36
CA LEU A 77 15.85 28.43 -0.65
C LEU A 77 17.30 28.94 -0.74
N ARG A 78 17.76 29.35 -1.92
CA ARG A 78 19.11 29.91 -2.10
C ARG A 78 19.31 31.18 -1.27
N HIS A 79 18.31 32.06 -1.22
CA HIS A 79 18.37 33.29 -0.44
C HIS A 79 18.39 33.05 1.07
N ALA A 80 17.67 32.01 1.53
CA ALA A 80 17.62 31.64 2.94
C ALA A 80 18.80 30.77 3.40
N MET A 81 19.65 30.28 2.48
CA MET A 81 20.78 29.42 2.81
C MET A 81 21.85 30.22 3.58
N ALA A 82 22.16 29.78 4.79
CA ALA A 82 23.10 30.45 5.68
C ALA A 82 23.94 29.38 6.41
N PRO A 83 25.04 28.91 5.78
CA PRO A 83 25.91 27.90 6.38
C PRO A 83 26.44 28.35 7.75
N ALA A 84 26.18 27.56 8.79
CA ALA A 84 26.67 27.76 10.14
C ALA A 84 26.94 26.39 10.81
N PRO A 85 27.77 26.31 11.87
CA PRO A 85 27.92 25.06 12.60
C PRO A 85 26.56 24.52 13.06
N GLY A 86 26.24 23.29 12.69
CA GLY A 86 24.98 22.63 13.05
C GLY A 86 23.78 22.90 12.16
N SER A 87 23.90 23.72 11.11
CA SER A 87 22.79 24.01 10.19
C SER A 87 23.27 24.52 8.82
N LEU A 88 22.62 24.10 7.74
CA LEU A 88 22.81 24.72 6.40
C LEU A 88 21.74 25.78 6.11
N TRP A 89 20.53 25.54 6.62
CA TRP A 89 19.46 26.52 6.70
C TRP A 89 19.07 26.73 8.16
N PRO A 90 18.82 27.98 8.60
CA PRO A 90 18.53 28.27 10.01
C PRO A 90 17.32 27.52 10.58
N ASP A 91 16.35 27.15 9.74
CA ASP A 91 15.14 26.42 10.13
C ASP A 91 15.31 24.89 10.08
N LEU A 92 16.46 24.38 9.62
CA LEU A 92 16.81 22.96 9.58
C LEU A 92 18.05 22.68 10.42
N VAL A 93 17.93 22.87 11.72
CA VAL A 93 19.00 22.56 12.69
C VAL A 93 19.17 21.04 12.75
N TYR A 94 20.35 20.56 12.39
CA TYR A 94 20.73 19.15 12.53
C TYR A 94 21.74 18.92 13.65
N ALA A 95 22.34 19.97 14.22
CA ALA A 95 23.11 19.83 15.46
C ALA A 95 22.21 19.36 16.59
N ASP A 96 22.44 18.12 17.01
CA ASP A 96 21.80 17.54 18.17
C ASP A 96 22.62 17.90 19.43
N PRO A 97 22.00 18.52 20.46
CA PRO A 97 22.67 18.77 21.73
C PRO A 97 23.12 17.48 22.44
N GLU A 98 22.37 16.39 22.27
CA GLU A 98 22.59 15.09 22.92
C GLU A 98 22.43 13.99 21.86
N PRO A 99 23.41 13.83 20.94
CA PRO A 99 23.26 12.92 19.81
C PRO A 99 23.26 11.45 20.26
N ASP A 100 22.10 10.82 20.21
CA ASP A 100 21.92 9.39 20.45
C ASP A 100 20.99 8.75 19.40
N THR A 101 20.31 7.63 19.69
CA THR A 101 19.38 6.98 18.75
C THR A 101 17.92 7.00 19.22
N ASP A 102 17.63 7.83 20.22
CA ASP A 102 16.31 7.94 20.82
C ASP A 102 15.44 8.92 20.03
N GLN A 103 14.16 9.00 20.40
CA GLN A 103 13.13 9.62 19.57
C GLN A 103 13.31 11.15 19.43
N GLU A 104 13.90 11.79 20.44
CA GLU A 104 14.29 13.20 20.47
C GLU A 104 15.27 13.54 19.34
N SER A 105 16.22 12.65 19.05
CA SER A 105 17.22 12.84 18.00
C SER A 105 16.65 12.71 16.59
N TYR A 106 15.45 12.15 16.42
CA TYR A 106 14.86 11.90 15.10
C TYR A 106 14.56 13.19 14.35
N GLY A 107 14.24 14.28 15.06
CA GLY A 107 14.03 15.60 14.48
C GLY A 107 15.30 16.15 13.83
N TYR A 108 16.43 16.07 14.53
CA TYR A 108 17.72 16.56 14.05
C TYR A 108 18.24 15.75 12.86
N SER A 109 18.18 14.42 12.92
CA SER A 109 18.52 13.58 11.77
C SER A 109 17.56 13.81 10.58
N GLY A 110 16.29 14.11 10.85
CA GLY A 110 15.31 14.51 9.83
C GLY A 110 15.69 15.82 9.13
N ASN A 111 16.17 16.81 9.88
CA ASN A 111 16.63 18.11 9.35
C ASN A 111 17.90 18.00 8.50
N LEU A 112 18.81 17.08 8.83
CA LEU A 112 19.95 16.72 7.98
C LEU A 112 19.48 16.22 6.61
N HIS A 113 18.58 15.25 6.61
CA HIS A 113 17.97 14.73 5.38
C HIS A 113 17.27 15.84 4.58
N ALA A 114 16.46 16.68 5.24
CA ALA A 114 15.76 17.79 4.60
C ALA A 114 16.71 18.84 3.99
N SER A 115 17.89 19.04 4.59
CA SER A 115 18.93 19.93 4.05
C SER A 115 19.47 19.44 2.71
N TYR A 116 19.76 18.14 2.58
CA TYR A 116 20.09 17.56 1.27
C TYR A 116 18.91 17.60 0.29
N GLY A 117 17.67 17.44 0.79
CA GLY A 117 16.46 17.62 -0.02
C GLY A 117 16.38 19.02 -0.66
N ARG A 118 16.68 20.08 0.10
CA ARG A 118 16.74 21.46 -0.43
C ARG A 118 17.84 21.64 -1.46
N LEU A 119 19.04 21.08 -1.24
CA LEU A 119 20.12 21.10 -2.24
C LEU A 119 19.72 20.37 -3.52
N HIS A 120 18.98 19.25 -3.41
CA HIS A 120 18.42 18.56 -4.57
C HIS A 120 17.41 19.44 -5.32
N THR A 121 16.53 20.17 -4.63
CA THR A 121 15.64 21.17 -5.26
C THR A 121 16.44 22.23 -6.03
N LEU A 122 17.52 22.76 -5.46
CA LEU A 122 18.41 23.71 -6.16
C LEU A 122 19.03 23.09 -7.42
N ALA A 123 19.53 21.86 -7.32
CA ALA A 123 20.15 21.16 -8.45
C ALA A 123 19.16 20.83 -9.57
N LEU A 124 17.91 20.49 -9.23
CA LEU A 124 16.82 20.34 -10.20
C LEU A 124 16.53 21.66 -10.92
N ALA A 125 16.44 22.78 -10.18
CA ALA A 125 16.19 24.09 -10.76
C ALA A 125 17.33 24.56 -11.69
N TYR A 126 18.58 24.26 -11.32
CA TYR A 126 19.76 24.49 -12.17
C TYR A 126 19.73 23.65 -13.47
N SER A 127 19.19 22.44 -13.39
CA SER A 127 19.31 21.44 -14.46
C SER A 127 18.14 21.39 -15.44
N ARG A 128 16.93 21.81 -15.04
CA ARG A 128 15.73 21.79 -15.90
C ARG A 128 15.58 23.08 -16.71
N PRO A 129 15.15 23.02 -17.97
CA PRO A 129 14.76 24.21 -18.72
C PRO A 129 13.51 24.87 -18.11
N GLY A 130 13.29 26.16 -18.38
CA GLY A 130 12.06 26.85 -18.01
C GLY A 130 11.94 27.28 -16.55
N THR A 131 12.98 27.06 -15.72
CA THR A 131 13.00 27.44 -14.30
C THR A 131 13.42 28.89 -14.06
N GLY A 132 13.95 29.58 -15.09
CA GLY A 132 14.62 30.87 -14.94
C GLY A 132 16.00 30.78 -14.29
N LEU A 133 16.44 29.59 -13.86
CA LEU A 133 17.71 29.34 -13.17
C LEU A 133 18.62 28.33 -13.87
N THR A 134 18.22 27.86 -15.05
CA THR A 134 18.95 26.87 -15.83
C THR A 134 20.37 27.33 -16.12
N GLY A 135 21.38 26.57 -15.67
CA GLY A 135 22.79 26.90 -15.86
C GLY A 135 23.32 28.09 -15.04
N SER A 136 22.56 28.61 -14.07
CA SER A 136 22.97 29.76 -13.23
C SER A 136 24.26 29.50 -12.44
N SER A 137 25.29 30.33 -12.66
CA SER A 137 26.58 30.24 -11.95
C SER A 137 26.44 30.51 -10.44
N THR A 138 25.57 31.44 -10.06
CA THR A 138 25.26 31.75 -8.66
C THR A 138 24.62 30.55 -7.96
N LEU A 139 23.67 29.88 -8.62
CA LEU A 139 23.01 28.71 -8.06
C LEU A 139 23.98 27.52 -7.97
N ARG A 140 24.80 27.30 -9.00
CA ARG A 140 25.88 26.30 -8.97
C ARG A 140 26.80 26.51 -7.77
N THR A 141 27.27 27.74 -7.54
CA THR A 141 28.15 28.06 -6.41
C THR A 141 27.47 27.74 -5.08
N ALA A 142 26.21 28.15 -4.89
CA ALA A 142 25.46 27.85 -3.67
C ALA A 142 25.31 26.34 -3.41
N ILE A 143 25.02 25.55 -4.46
CA ILE A 143 24.91 24.09 -4.33
C ILE A 143 26.26 23.50 -3.86
N LEU A 144 27.37 23.90 -4.49
CA LEU A 144 28.70 23.40 -4.13
C LEU A 144 29.06 23.77 -2.69
N THR A 145 28.85 25.02 -2.29
CA THR A 145 29.07 25.48 -0.91
C THR A 145 28.24 24.68 0.09
N GLY A 146 26.97 24.40 -0.21
CA GLY A 146 26.10 23.62 0.68
C GLY A 146 26.55 22.17 0.83
N LEU A 147 26.99 21.53 -0.27
CA LEU A 147 27.53 20.17 -0.21
C LEU A 147 28.84 20.12 0.60
N ASP A 148 29.77 21.04 0.36
CA ASP A 148 31.04 21.12 1.09
C ASP A 148 30.81 21.38 2.58
N HIS A 149 29.84 22.23 2.92
CA HIS A 149 29.43 22.52 4.30
C HIS A 149 28.89 21.28 5.02
N LEU A 150 27.90 20.60 4.44
CA LEU A 150 27.29 19.40 5.04
C LEU A 150 28.31 18.26 5.20
N TYR A 151 29.18 18.07 4.21
CA TYR A 151 30.27 17.11 4.33
C TYR A 151 31.20 17.48 5.49
N THR A 152 31.69 18.72 5.53
CA THR A 152 32.63 19.15 6.59
C THR A 152 32.01 19.03 7.99
N ASP A 153 30.74 19.40 8.13
CA ASP A 153 30.13 19.55 9.45
C ASP A 153 29.54 18.25 10.01
N VAL A 154 28.78 17.49 9.21
CA VAL A 154 27.87 16.45 9.75
C VAL A 154 27.86 15.12 8.98
N TYR A 155 27.94 15.12 7.64
CA TYR A 155 27.81 13.91 6.83
C TYR A 155 29.15 13.54 6.17
N ASN A 156 30.08 13.05 6.99
CA ASN A 156 31.39 12.55 6.58
C ASN A 156 31.77 11.26 7.31
N GLU A 157 32.84 10.63 6.86
CA GLU A 157 33.36 9.35 7.36
C GLU A 157 33.89 9.39 8.79
N ASN A 158 34.04 10.57 9.39
CA ASN A 158 34.52 10.74 10.76
C ASN A 158 33.40 11.03 11.77
N ARG A 159 32.13 10.94 11.35
CA ARG A 159 30.96 11.20 12.20
C ARG A 159 30.20 9.92 12.54
N ALA A 160 29.66 9.84 13.75
CA ALA A 160 28.70 8.80 14.12
C ALA A 160 27.28 9.19 13.72
N ARG A 161 26.45 8.20 13.41
CA ARG A 161 25.00 8.39 13.22
C ARG A 161 24.33 8.71 14.57
N TYR A 162 23.30 9.54 14.51
CA TYR A 162 22.31 9.75 15.58
C TYR A 162 20.88 9.81 15.02
N GLY A 163 19.87 9.75 15.88
CA GLY A 163 18.46 9.74 15.52
C GLY A 163 18.07 8.60 14.58
N ASN A 164 17.21 8.91 13.62
CA ASN A 164 16.62 7.92 12.74
C ASN A 164 17.63 7.42 11.70
N TRP A 165 17.91 6.11 11.71
CA TRP A 165 18.81 5.45 10.75
C TRP A 165 18.47 5.76 9.29
N TYR A 166 17.18 5.91 8.97
CA TYR A 166 16.70 6.18 7.61
C TYR A 166 17.32 7.46 7.05
N SER A 167 17.43 8.52 7.86
CA SER A 167 18.00 9.79 7.44
C SER A 167 19.44 9.65 6.93
N TRP A 168 20.23 8.78 7.57
CA TRP A 168 21.65 8.59 7.27
C TRP A 168 21.89 7.58 6.16
N GLN A 169 21.05 6.55 6.05
CA GLN A 169 21.33 5.43 5.15
C GLN A 169 20.51 5.48 3.85
N ILE A 170 19.41 6.24 3.82
CA ILE A 170 18.52 6.34 2.66
C ILE A 170 18.30 7.80 2.30
N GLY A 171 17.71 8.58 3.20
CA GLY A 171 17.22 9.91 2.88
C GLY A 171 18.31 10.88 2.40
N ALA A 172 19.31 11.17 3.22
CA ALA A 172 20.43 12.05 2.87
C ALA A 172 21.25 11.52 1.67
N PRO A 173 21.71 10.25 1.65
CA PRO A 173 22.56 9.77 0.56
C PRO A 173 21.84 9.72 -0.79
N GLN A 174 20.54 9.41 -0.85
CA GLN A 174 19.81 9.46 -2.13
C GLN A 174 19.80 10.88 -2.71
N ALA A 175 19.47 11.89 -1.89
CA ALA A 175 19.46 13.29 -2.33
C ALA A 175 20.87 13.79 -2.68
N LEU A 176 21.88 13.46 -1.88
CA LEU A 176 23.29 13.75 -2.18
C LEU A 176 23.71 13.19 -3.53
N LEU A 177 23.46 11.91 -3.79
CA LEU A 177 23.89 11.24 -5.02
C LEU A 177 23.13 11.74 -6.25
N ASP A 178 21.84 12.08 -6.12
CA ASP A 178 21.10 12.77 -7.17
C ASP A 178 21.77 14.11 -7.52
N VAL A 179 22.12 14.92 -6.52
CA VAL A 179 22.86 16.19 -6.72
C VAL A 179 24.21 15.92 -7.39
N CYS A 180 24.95 14.89 -6.96
CA CYS A 180 26.23 14.54 -7.57
C CYS A 180 26.09 14.20 -9.06
N VAL A 181 25.04 13.47 -9.45
CA VAL A 181 24.78 13.20 -10.88
C VAL A 181 24.39 14.47 -11.63
N LEU A 182 23.53 15.31 -11.04
CA LEU A 182 23.07 16.54 -11.69
C LEU A 182 24.17 17.59 -11.87
N MET A 183 25.14 17.60 -10.96
CA MET A 183 26.24 18.58 -10.89
C MET A 183 27.60 17.97 -11.27
N TYR A 184 27.63 16.76 -11.84
CA TYR A 184 28.85 15.95 -11.99
C TYR A 184 30.01 16.73 -12.62
N ASP A 185 29.77 17.44 -13.73
CA ASP A 185 30.80 18.22 -14.45
C ASP A 185 31.26 19.48 -13.70
N SER A 186 30.57 19.86 -12.64
CA SER A 186 30.91 20.99 -11.76
C SER A 186 31.60 20.55 -10.48
N LEU A 187 31.73 19.25 -10.22
CA LEU A 187 32.37 18.68 -9.04
C LEU A 187 33.82 18.32 -9.34
N THR A 188 34.71 18.61 -8.39
CA THR A 188 36.09 18.15 -8.45
C THR A 188 36.19 16.66 -8.12
N ALA A 189 37.25 16.00 -8.59
CA ALA A 189 37.53 14.60 -8.22
C ALA A 189 37.62 14.41 -6.69
N THR A 190 38.17 15.39 -5.97
CA THR A 190 38.25 15.39 -4.50
C THR A 190 36.87 15.44 -3.85
N GLN A 191 35.97 16.33 -4.31
CA GLN A 191 34.60 16.39 -3.80
C GLN A 191 33.85 15.07 -4.05
N ILE A 192 33.97 14.50 -5.24
CA ILE A 192 33.37 13.20 -5.57
C ILE A 192 33.89 12.11 -4.61
N ALA A 193 35.21 12.07 -4.37
CA ALA A 193 35.82 11.10 -3.46
C ALA A 193 35.31 11.26 -2.02
N HIS A 194 35.27 12.49 -1.50
CA HIS A 194 34.74 12.82 -0.16
C HIS A 194 33.28 12.36 0.01
N TYR A 195 32.41 12.72 -0.93
CA TYR A 195 31.00 12.36 -0.85
C TYR A 195 30.79 10.84 -0.96
N CYS A 196 31.56 10.16 -1.81
CA CYS A 196 31.53 8.70 -1.89
C CYS A 196 32.02 8.04 -0.59
N ALA A 197 33.05 8.58 0.06
CA ALA A 197 33.55 8.07 1.34
C ALA A 197 32.51 8.22 2.46
N ALA A 198 31.83 9.37 2.52
CA ALA A 198 30.72 9.57 3.45
C ALA A 198 29.59 8.55 3.24
N VAL A 199 29.20 8.30 1.99
CA VAL A 199 28.19 7.29 1.67
C VAL A 199 28.65 5.88 2.06
N ASP A 200 29.91 5.51 1.80
CA ASP A 200 30.43 4.19 2.19
C ASP A 200 30.46 3.97 3.69
N HIS A 201 30.71 5.03 4.46
CA HIS A 201 30.72 4.97 5.91
C HIS A 201 29.33 4.69 6.49
N PHE A 202 28.31 5.43 6.03
CA PHE A 202 26.95 5.25 6.53
C PHE A 202 26.20 4.09 5.85
N VAL A 203 26.56 3.75 4.60
CA VAL A 203 25.98 2.66 3.82
C VAL A 203 27.09 1.71 3.34
N PRO A 204 27.71 0.98 4.27
CA PRO A 204 28.72 -0.02 3.92
C PRO A 204 28.08 -1.19 3.18
N ASP A 205 28.89 -2.01 2.50
CA ASP A 205 28.40 -3.19 1.79
C ASP A 205 27.62 -4.16 2.71
N SER A 206 27.98 -4.18 4.00
CA SER A 206 27.30 -4.96 5.03
C SER A 206 25.84 -4.55 5.25
N ALA A 207 25.43 -3.34 4.87
CA ALA A 207 24.05 -2.88 4.94
C ALA A 207 23.10 -3.70 4.05
N VAL A 208 23.63 -4.40 3.04
CA VAL A 208 22.86 -5.28 2.15
C VAL A 208 23.33 -6.75 2.17
N ALA A 209 24.28 -7.09 3.03
CA ALA A 209 24.81 -8.45 3.13
C ALA A 209 23.77 -9.49 3.62
N ALA A 210 22.84 -9.07 4.50
CA ALA A 210 21.76 -9.92 4.99
C ALA A 210 20.39 -9.28 4.70
N TYR A 211 19.44 -10.07 4.20
CA TYR A 211 18.06 -9.64 3.95
C TYR A 211 17.23 -9.74 5.25
N THR A 212 17.43 -8.80 6.16
CA THR A 212 16.82 -8.79 7.50
C THR A 212 16.80 -7.38 8.09
N GLY A 213 16.08 -7.19 9.20
CA GLY A 213 16.02 -5.94 9.95
C GLY A 213 15.58 -4.76 9.06
N THR A 214 16.42 -3.74 8.98
CA THR A 214 16.17 -2.54 8.17
C THR A 214 16.47 -2.71 6.68
N SER A 215 16.87 -3.90 6.22
CA SER A 215 17.30 -4.20 4.85
C SER A 215 16.41 -5.23 4.16
N THR A 216 15.09 -5.03 4.22
CA THR A 216 14.04 -5.82 3.55
C THR A 216 13.13 -4.92 2.70
N GLY A 217 12.41 -5.50 1.75
CA GLY A 217 11.34 -4.81 1.01
C GLY A 217 11.77 -3.48 0.41
N ALA A 218 10.97 -2.42 0.66
CA ALA A 218 11.25 -1.09 0.14
C ALA A 218 12.60 -0.52 0.62
N ASN A 219 12.98 -0.77 1.88
CA ASN A 219 14.24 -0.30 2.43
C ASN A 219 15.44 -0.92 1.71
N ARG A 220 15.36 -2.22 1.36
CA ARG A 220 16.40 -2.88 0.57
C ARG A 220 16.57 -2.20 -0.80
N VAL A 221 15.47 -1.92 -1.49
CA VAL A 221 15.49 -1.25 -2.80
C VAL A 221 16.11 0.15 -2.69
N ASP A 222 15.77 0.90 -1.64
CA ASP A 222 16.33 2.22 -1.39
C ASP A 222 17.85 2.19 -1.11
N LEU A 223 18.33 1.21 -0.32
CA LEU A 223 19.76 0.98 -0.09
C LEU A 223 20.48 0.60 -1.40
N CYS A 224 19.88 -0.27 -2.21
CA CYS A 224 20.43 -0.62 -3.53
C CYS A 224 20.51 0.61 -4.45
N ARG A 225 19.55 1.53 -4.40
CA ARG A 225 19.63 2.80 -5.14
C ARG A 225 20.82 3.64 -4.71
N VAL A 226 21.05 3.77 -3.40
CA VAL A 226 22.22 4.48 -2.87
C VAL A 226 23.52 3.83 -3.37
N LEU A 227 23.64 2.51 -3.24
CA LEU A 227 24.86 1.78 -3.64
C LEU A 227 25.10 1.85 -5.16
N ALA A 228 24.04 1.74 -5.98
CA ALA A 228 24.15 1.84 -7.44
C ALA A 228 24.65 3.23 -7.85
N LEU A 229 24.04 4.30 -7.33
CA LEU A 229 24.46 5.65 -7.67
C LEU A 229 25.83 6.00 -7.11
N ARG A 230 26.19 5.53 -5.91
CA ARG A 230 27.55 5.67 -5.38
C ARG A 230 28.57 4.97 -6.27
N GLY A 231 28.22 3.81 -6.83
CA GLY A 231 29.04 3.11 -7.82
C GLY A 231 29.21 3.92 -9.11
N ILE A 232 28.12 4.46 -9.64
CA ILE A 232 28.11 5.22 -10.90
C ILE A 232 28.82 6.59 -10.77
N VAL A 233 28.64 7.29 -9.65
CA VAL A 233 29.28 8.58 -9.36
C VAL A 233 30.77 8.39 -9.08
N GLY A 234 31.13 7.37 -8.30
CA GLY A 234 32.53 7.11 -7.92
C GLY A 234 33.31 6.21 -8.87
N GLY A 235 32.71 5.74 -9.97
CA GLY A 235 33.35 4.84 -10.93
C GLY A 235 33.72 3.46 -10.35
N SER A 236 32.82 2.83 -9.60
CA SER A 236 33.03 1.53 -8.96
C SER A 236 32.05 0.47 -9.49
N ALA A 237 32.54 -0.38 -10.40
CA ALA A 237 31.78 -1.53 -10.93
C ALA A 237 31.29 -2.47 -9.83
N ALA A 238 32.13 -2.71 -8.81
CA ALA A 238 31.81 -3.59 -7.70
C ALA A 238 30.58 -3.11 -6.92
N LYS A 239 30.44 -1.80 -6.67
CA LYS A 239 29.28 -1.21 -5.99
C LYS A 239 28.01 -1.32 -6.83
N VAL A 240 28.10 -1.12 -8.15
CA VAL A 240 26.93 -1.28 -9.06
C VAL A 240 26.51 -2.75 -9.13
N ALA A 241 27.46 -3.69 -9.22
CA ALA A 241 27.20 -5.11 -9.18
C ALA A 241 26.57 -5.54 -7.85
N LEU A 242 27.11 -5.07 -6.71
CA LEU A 242 26.54 -5.33 -5.38
C LEU A 242 25.10 -4.83 -5.30
N ALA A 243 24.82 -3.61 -5.75
CA ALA A 243 23.47 -3.06 -5.75
C ALA A 243 22.50 -3.89 -6.59
N ARG A 244 22.90 -4.31 -7.79
CA ARG A 244 22.13 -5.20 -8.68
C ARG A 244 21.81 -6.52 -7.97
N ASP A 245 22.83 -7.19 -7.45
CA ASP A 245 22.71 -8.52 -6.85
C ASP A 245 21.91 -8.48 -5.54
N ALA A 246 22.04 -7.38 -4.78
CA ALA A 246 21.30 -7.17 -3.55
C ALA A 246 19.79 -6.94 -3.75
N LEU A 247 19.31 -6.74 -4.99
CA LEU A 247 17.88 -6.70 -5.32
C LEU A 247 17.25 -8.10 -5.38
N SER A 248 18.01 -9.14 -5.75
CA SER A 248 17.47 -10.49 -5.96
C SER A 248 16.64 -11.04 -4.80
N PRO A 249 17.00 -10.85 -3.51
CA PRO A 249 16.17 -11.29 -2.39
C PRO A 249 14.80 -10.59 -2.25
N VAL A 250 14.57 -9.47 -2.94
CA VAL A 250 13.30 -8.72 -2.89
C VAL A 250 12.23 -9.39 -3.76
N PHE A 251 12.62 -10.12 -4.81
CA PHE A 251 11.70 -10.62 -5.83
C PHE A 251 10.88 -11.87 -5.44
N PRO A 252 11.43 -12.87 -4.75
CA PRO A 252 10.70 -14.09 -4.42
C PRO A 252 9.45 -13.80 -3.60
N TYR A 253 8.41 -14.63 -3.80
CA TYR A 253 7.28 -14.62 -2.88
C TYR A 253 7.71 -15.07 -1.48
N VAL A 254 7.20 -14.40 -0.46
CA VAL A 254 7.35 -14.80 0.94
C VAL A 254 6.08 -15.50 1.44
N THR A 255 6.23 -16.24 2.55
CA THR A 255 5.13 -16.91 3.25
C THR A 255 4.90 -16.35 4.66
N SER A 256 5.77 -15.44 5.12
CA SER A 256 5.73 -14.73 6.39
C SER A 256 6.59 -13.47 6.33
N GLY A 257 6.24 -12.42 7.08
CA GLY A 257 7.03 -11.20 7.19
C GLY A 257 6.92 -10.29 5.96
N ASP A 258 7.98 -9.51 5.72
CA ASP A 258 7.99 -8.47 4.68
C ASP A 258 8.11 -9.05 3.27
N GLY A 259 7.31 -8.53 2.34
CA GLY A 259 7.44 -8.82 0.91
C GLY A 259 6.12 -9.10 0.20
N LEU A 260 6.25 -9.58 -1.04
CA LEU A 260 5.14 -9.99 -1.88
C LEU A 260 4.73 -11.44 -1.56
N TYR A 261 3.44 -11.69 -1.48
CA TYR A 261 2.87 -13.03 -1.33
C TYR A 261 2.22 -13.49 -2.63
N SER A 262 2.11 -14.81 -2.82
CA SER A 262 1.57 -15.40 -4.05
C SER A 262 0.10 -15.06 -4.31
N ASP A 263 -0.65 -14.62 -3.30
CA ASP A 263 -2.04 -14.15 -3.43
C ASP A 263 -2.16 -12.67 -3.83
N GLY A 264 -1.03 -11.97 -3.99
CA GLY A 264 -0.97 -10.53 -4.26
C GLY A 264 -0.92 -9.65 -3.01
N SER A 265 -0.83 -10.24 -1.81
CA SER A 265 -0.59 -9.46 -0.59
C SER A 265 0.79 -8.84 -0.60
N PHE A 266 0.90 -7.64 -0.04
CA PHE A 266 2.17 -6.99 0.24
C PHE A 266 2.20 -6.53 1.69
N ILE A 267 3.17 -7.05 2.45
CA ILE A 267 3.37 -6.73 3.86
C ILE A 267 4.70 -6.02 4.02
N GLN A 268 4.72 -5.00 4.88
CA GLN A 268 5.92 -4.39 5.42
C GLN A 268 5.76 -4.24 6.93
N HIS A 269 6.88 -4.10 7.65
CA HIS A 269 6.90 -4.04 9.11
C HIS A 269 6.29 -5.30 9.74
N THR A 270 6.58 -6.44 9.12
CA THR A 270 6.23 -7.81 9.51
C THR A 270 4.74 -8.15 9.46
N THR A 271 3.84 -7.21 9.77
CA THR A 271 2.41 -7.47 10.02
C THR A 271 1.45 -6.48 9.39
N VAL A 272 1.95 -5.45 8.69
CA VAL A 272 1.14 -4.32 8.20
C VAL A 272 0.88 -4.45 6.70
N PRO A 273 -0.40 -4.48 6.25
CA PRO A 273 -0.74 -4.44 4.83
C PRO A 273 -0.37 -3.09 4.23
N TYR A 274 0.54 -3.07 3.25
CA TYR A 274 1.27 -1.84 2.92
C TYR A 274 1.44 -1.52 1.43
N THR A 275 0.64 -2.15 0.56
CA THR A 275 0.71 -2.00 -0.90
C THR A 275 0.69 -0.53 -1.36
N GLY A 276 -0.09 0.33 -0.70
CA GLY A 276 -0.35 1.70 -1.13
C GLY A 276 0.71 2.73 -0.74
N SER A 277 1.70 2.38 0.08
CA SER A 277 2.76 3.31 0.49
C SER A 277 4.15 2.68 0.51
N TYR A 278 4.49 1.74 1.40
CA TYR A 278 5.78 1.04 1.25
C TYR A 278 5.84 0.25 -0.06
N GLY A 279 4.71 -0.31 -0.51
CA GLY A 279 4.61 -0.91 -1.84
C GLY A 279 4.82 0.11 -2.96
N SER A 280 4.34 1.36 -2.81
CA SER A 280 4.61 2.46 -3.75
C SER A 280 6.10 2.77 -3.84
N VAL A 281 6.80 2.86 -2.70
CA VAL A 281 8.26 3.06 -2.64
C VAL A 281 9.01 1.93 -3.33
N LEU A 282 8.67 0.67 -3.01
CA LEU A 282 9.28 -0.50 -3.63
C LEU A 282 9.09 -0.50 -5.16
N LEU A 283 7.85 -0.28 -5.62
CA LEU A 283 7.51 -0.30 -7.04
C LEU A 283 8.24 0.81 -7.82
N GLY A 284 8.26 2.03 -7.26
CA GLY A 284 8.97 3.16 -7.85
C GLY A 284 10.48 2.96 -7.88
N GLY A 285 11.07 2.50 -6.78
CA GLY A 285 12.50 2.24 -6.68
C GLY A 285 12.98 1.14 -7.64
N LEU A 286 12.24 0.03 -7.74
CA LEU A 286 12.53 -1.02 -8.71
C LEU A 286 12.38 -0.54 -10.16
N GLY A 287 11.34 0.24 -10.47
CA GLY A 287 11.16 0.84 -11.79
C GLY A 287 12.34 1.72 -12.19
N MET A 288 12.82 2.57 -11.28
CA MET A 288 13.98 3.43 -11.51
C MET A 288 15.27 2.61 -11.72
N LEU A 289 15.52 1.58 -10.90
CA LEU A 289 16.73 0.76 -11.01
C LEU A 289 16.73 -0.15 -12.24
N PHE A 290 15.57 -0.71 -12.59
CA PHE A 290 15.44 -1.49 -13.82
C PHE A 290 15.67 -0.61 -15.04
N ALA A 291 15.09 0.59 -15.09
CA ALA A 291 15.31 1.53 -16.19
C ALA A 291 16.77 2.02 -16.26
N LEU A 292 17.39 2.34 -15.12
CA LEU A 292 18.78 2.78 -15.03
C LEU A 292 19.75 1.74 -15.60
N LEU A 293 19.65 0.50 -15.11
CA LEU A 293 20.61 -0.56 -15.39
C LEU A 293 20.33 -1.29 -16.71
N ASN A 294 19.14 -1.09 -17.31
CA ASN A 294 18.78 -1.74 -18.56
C ASN A 294 19.77 -1.41 -19.69
N GLY A 295 20.23 -2.44 -20.41
CA GLY A 295 21.20 -2.32 -21.50
C GLY A 295 22.63 -2.01 -21.06
N SER A 296 22.95 -2.06 -19.76
CA SER A 296 24.32 -1.99 -19.25
C SER A 296 24.86 -3.38 -18.86
N THR A 297 26.16 -3.47 -18.61
CA THR A 297 26.87 -4.60 -18.00
C THR A 297 26.22 -5.05 -16.68
N TRP A 298 25.54 -4.14 -15.97
CA TRP A 298 24.87 -4.42 -14.69
C TRP A 298 23.35 -4.51 -14.80
N ALA A 299 22.80 -4.80 -15.99
CA ALA A 299 21.37 -5.05 -16.14
C ALA A 299 20.87 -6.13 -15.16
N VAL A 300 19.70 -5.92 -14.56
CA VAL A 300 19.08 -6.90 -13.64
C VAL A 300 18.57 -8.08 -14.46
N THR A 301 19.26 -9.21 -14.49
CA THR A 301 18.92 -10.39 -15.30
C THR A 301 18.26 -11.52 -14.53
N ASP A 302 18.07 -11.37 -13.21
CA ASP A 302 17.39 -12.37 -12.38
C ASP A 302 15.97 -12.64 -12.94
N PRO A 303 15.64 -13.90 -13.32
CA PRO A 303 14.33 -14.21 -13.89
C PRO A 303 13.18 -13.98 -12.89
N GLN A 304 13.45 -13.97 -11.58
CA GLN A 304 12.43 -13.71 -10.57
C GLN A 304 11.94 -12.25 -10.59
N ARG A 305 12.61 -11.33 -11.29
CA ARG A 305 12.07 -9.98 -11.53
C ARG A 305 10.68 -10.01 -12.18
N GLN A 306 10.32 -11.09 -12.88
CA GLN A 306 8.98 -11.32 -13.43
C GLN A 306 7.90 -11.35 -12.33
N ILE A 307 8.22 -11.74 -11.09
CA ILE A 307 7.27 -11.68 -9.96
C ILE A 307 6.85 -10.23 -9.66
N VAL A 308 7.78 -9.27 -9.81
CA VAL A 308 7.48 -7.84 -9.64
C VAL A 308 6.56 -7.34 -10.75
N PHE A 309 6.80 -7.76 -11.99
CA PHE A 309 5.93 -7.44 -13.13
C PHE A 309 4.53 -8.02 -12.95
N ASP A 310 4.42 -9.30 -12.61
CA ASP A 310 3.16 -9.97 -12.27
C ASP A 310 2.40 -9.26 -11.15
N ALA A 311 3.12 -8.71 -10.17
CA ALA A 311 2.53 -8.04 -9.03
C ALA A 311 1.83 -6.73 -9.40
N VAL A 312 2.12 -6.07 -10.53
CA VAL A 312 1.36 -4.91 -11.02
C VAL A 312 -0.14 -5.23 -11.09
N GLU A 313 -0.50 -6.35 -11.71
CA GLU A 313 -1.89 -6.77 -11.90
C GLU A 313 -2.43 -7.61 -10.72
N LYS A 314 -1.55 -8.30 -9.98
CA LYS A 314 -1.93 -9.17 -8.84
C LYS A 314 -2.03 -8.44 -7.51
N ALA A 315 -1.17 -7.44 -7.26
CA ALA A 315 -1.03 -6.76 -5.98
C ALA A 315 -1.47 -5.29 -6.03
N TRP A 316 -1.05 -4.49 -7.02
CA TRP A 316 -1.39 -3.05 -7.06
C TRP A 316 -2.72 -2.73 -7.71
N ALA A 317 -2.97 -3.22 -8.93
CA ALA A 317 -4.21 -2.93 -9.67
C ALA A 317 -5.50 -3.19 -8.86
N PRO A 318 -5.60 -4.25 -8.03
CA PRO A 318 -6.76 -4.47 -7.18
C PRO A 318 -7.02 -3.39 -6.12
N PHE A 319 -6.05 -2.53 -5.79
CA PHE A 319 -6.24 -1.42 -4.85
C PHE A 319 -6.23 -0.05 -5.51
N LEU A 320 -6.08 0.02 -6.84
CA LEU A 320 -6.21 1.26 -7.61
C LEU A 320 -7.63 1.40 -8.15
N TYR A 321 -8.21 2.58 -8.04
CA TYR A 321 -9.56 2.86 -8.50
C TYR A 321 -9.69 4.34 -8.83
N ASN A 322 -10.00 4.71 -10.08
CA ASN A 322 -10.23 6.12 -10.45
C ASN A 322 -9.23 7.12 -9.83
N GLY A 323 -7.92 6.89 -10.02
CA GLY A 323 -6.84 7.77 -9.52
C GLY A 323 -6.30 7.41 -8.13
N LEU A 324 -7.16 6.97 -7.21
CA LEU A 324 -6.76 6.67 -5.82
C LEU A 324 -6.14 5.29 -5.64
N VAL A 325 -5.36 5.17 -4.56
CA VAL A 325 -5.01 3.88 -3.93
C VAL A 325 -5.79 3.72 -2.63
N MET A 326 -6.50 2.60 -2.46
CA MET A 326 -7.39 2.37 -1.32
C MET A 326 -6.64 2.43 0.02
N ASP A 327 -7.18 3.18 0.98
CA ASP A 327 -6.54 3.41 2.28
C ASP A 327 -6.31 2.16 3.14
N SER A 328 -7.06 1.09 2.89
CA SER A 328 -6.93 -0.17 3.61
C SER A 328 -5.53 -0.80 3.52
N VAL A 329 -4.71 -0.38 2.56
CA VAL A 329 -3.33 -0.85 2.33
C VAL A 329 -2.28 0.26 2.47
N SER A 330 -2.61 1.35 3.16
CA SER A 330 -1.73 2.53 3.30
C SER A 330 -1.06 2.66 4.67
N GLY A 331 -1.36 1.77 5.62
CA GLY A 331 -0.82 1.79 6.98
C GLY A 331 -0.99 3.16 7.67
N ARG A 332 0.03 3.62 8.39
CA ARG A 332 -0.03 4.92 9.10
C ARG A 332 -0.12 6.16 8.18
N ALA A 333 0.13 6.00 6.88
CA ALA A 333 0.16 7.11 5.92
C ALA A 333 -1.21 7.78 5.74
N VAL A 334 -2.30 7.12 6.15
CA VAL A 334 -3.66 7.71 6.16
C VAL A 334 -3.76 8.97 7.01
N SER A 335 -2.83 9.17 7.94
CA SER A 335 -2.80 10.29 8.88
C SER A 335 -1.97 11.50 8.42
N ARG A 336 -1.33 11.45 7.24
CA ARG A 336 -0.31 12.44 6.85
C ARG A 336 -0.91 13.79 6.46
N GLY A 337 -1.93 13.79 5.61
CA GLY A 337 -2.74 14.97 5.33
C GLY A 337 -1.97 16.27 5.12
N LEU A 338 -2.42 17.34 5.77
CA LEU A 338 -1.71 18.61 5.81
C LEU A 338 -0.56 18.55 6.82
N SER A 339 0.67 18.82 6.38
CA SER A 339 1.83 18.96 7.26
C SER A 339 1.86 20.34 7.94
N ALA A 340 2.36 20.41 9.18
CA ALA A 340 2.61 21.67 9.87
C ALA A 340 3.76 22.48 9.26
N THR A 341 4.67 21.82 8.53
CA THR A 341 5.88 22.43 7.96
C THR A 341 5.80 22.63 6.44
N ASP A 342 4.75 22.12 5.78
CA ASP A 342 4.57 22.35 4.35
C ASP A 342 3.97 23.72 4.09
N ALA A 343 4.80 24.67 3.64
CA ALA A 343 4.36 26.02 3.30
C ALA A 343 3.27 26.06 2.22
N LYS A 344 3.19 25.03 1.36
CA LYS A 344 2.17 24.94 0.30
C LYS A 344 0.84 24.39 0.78
N GLN A 345 0.79 23.86 2.01
CA GLN A 345 -0.39 23.24 2.61
C GLN A 345 -1.04 22.21 1.66
N ILE A 346 -0.22 21.36 1.03
CA ILE A 346 -0.69 20.27 0.18
C ILE A 346 -1.17 19.14 1.09
N GLN A 347 -2.44 18.77 0.96
CA GLN A 347 -3.00 17.67 1.73
C GLN A 347 -2.66 16.33 1.09
N GLN A 348 -1.91 15.48 1.78
CA GLN A 348 -1.73 14.09 1.34
C GLN A 348 -3.01 13.27 1.57
N ASP A 349 -3.49 12.62 0.53
CA ASP A 349 -4.67 11.75 0.56
C ASP A 349 -4.46 10.50 -0.31
N ASP A 350 -5.52 9.69 -0.46
CA ASP A 350 -5.52 8.44 -1.23
C ASP A 350 -5.28 8.63 -2.73
N HIS A 351 -5.65 9.79 -3.31
CA HIS A 351 -5.34 10.15 -4.70
C HIS A 351 -3.87 10.51 -4.88
N LEU A 352 -3.37 11.44 -4.07
CA LEU A 352 -1.96 11.86 -4.13
C LEU A 352 -0.99 10.71 -3.82
N ARG A 353 -1.41 9.71 -3.04
CA ARG A 353 -0.65 8.46 -2.86
C ARG A 353 -0.76 7.51 -4.05
N GLY A 354 -1.88 7.55 -4.79
CA GLY A 354 -2.12 6.75 -5.98
C GLY A 354 -1.28 7.21 -7.18
N HIS A 355 -1.22 8.51 -7.48
CA HIS A 355 -0.58 9.00 -8.71
C HIS A 355 0.89 8.56 -8.90
N PRO A 356 1.75 8.55 -7.86
CA PRO A 356 3.10 8.00 -7.99
C PRO A 356 3.13 6.50 -8.32
N VAL A 357 2.16 5.72 -7.84
CA VAL A 357 2.02 4.29 -8.19
C VAL A 357 1.71 4.16 -9.68
N LEU A 358 0.76 4.94 -10.19
CA LEU A 358 0.41 4.95 -11.61
C LEU A 358 1.64 5.27 -12.47
N ALA A 359 2.42 6.28 -12.08
CA ALA A 359 3.64 6.66 -12.81
C ALA A 359 4.73 5.58 -12.75
N SER A 360 4.82 4.86 -11.63
CA SER A 360 5.76 3.74 -11.44
C SER A 360 5.40 2.54 -12.30
N ILE A 361 4.10 2.24 -12.45
CA ILE A 361 3.60 1.20 -13.38
C ILE A 361 4.02 1.51 -14.82
N VAL A 362 3.87 2.76 -15.27
CA VAL A 362 4.31 3.18 -16.61
C VAL A 362 5.82 3.03 -16.79
N LEU A 363 6.61 3.39 -15.77
CA LEU A 363 8.06 3.25 -15.83
C LEU A 363 8.49 1.78 -15.88
N LEU A 364 7.92 0.92 -15.04
CA LEU A 364 8.19 -0.53 -15.05
C LEU A 364 7.86 -1.17 -16.39
N GLY A 365 6.80 -0.70 -17.06
CA GLY A 365 6.40 -1.17 -18.38
C GLY A 365 7.51 -1.05 -19.45
N GLN A 366 8.48 -0.15 -19.27
CA GLN A 366 9.63 -0.02 -20.19
C GLN A 366 10.59 -1.23 -20.14
N GLY A 367 10.60 -1.99 -19.04
CA GLY A 367 11.39 -3.20 -18.87
C GLY A 367 10.59 -4.50 -18.97
N ALA A 368 9.27 -4.42 -19.13
CA ALA A 368 8.35 -5.56 -19.24
C ALA A 368 8.18 -6.00 -20.70
N SER A 369 7.43 -7.09 -20.93
CA SER A 369 7.06 -7.47 -22.30
C SER A 369 6.16 -6.43 -22.95
N THR A 370 6.17 -6.35 -24.29
CA THR A 370 5.29 -5.44 -25.05
C THR A 370 3.81 -5.62 -24.68
N ALA A 371 3.39 -6.86 -24.42
CA ALA A 371 2.01 -7.16 -24.05
C ALA A 371 1.64 -6.66 -22.65
N GLU A 372 2.54 -6.83 -21.66
CA GLU A 372 2.34 -6.28 -20.31
C GLU A 372 2.30 -4.75 -20.34
N ASN A 373 3.29 -4.12 -20.98
CA ASN A 373 3.36 -2.66 -21.09
C ASN A 373 2.08 -2.07 -21.73
N ALA A 374 1.58 -2.68 -22.80
CA ALA A 374 0.34 -2.23 -23.45
C ALA A 374 -0.88 -2.32 -22.51
N ARG A 375 -1.03 -3.43 -21.77
CA ARG A 375 -2.12 -3.59 -20.79
C ARG A 375 -2.01 -2.57 -19.66
N TRP A 376 -0.81 -2.37 -19.11
CA TRP A 376 -0.59 -1.46 -17.99
C TRP A 376 -0.81 0.00 -18.37
N ARG A 377 -0.36 0.42 -19.57
CA ARG A 377 -0.68 1.75 -20.10
C ARG A 377 -2.19 1.94 -20.27
N GLY A 378 -2.91 0.91 -20.72
CA GLY A 378 -4.37 0.94 -20.82
C GLY A 378 -5.05 1.10 -19.45
N LEU A 379 -4.62 0.34 -18.44
CA LEU A 379 -5.10 0.47 -17.05
C LEU A 379 -4.85 1.88 -16.50
N VAL A 380 -3.62 2.37 -16.61
CA VAL A 380 -3.25 3.73 -16.16
C VAL A 380 -4.06 4.79 -16.87
N LYS A 381 -4.23 4.72 -18.19
CA LYS A 381 -5.05 5.68 -18.94
C LYS A 381 -6.51 5.66 -18.47
N GLY A 382 -7.06 4.48 -18.21
CA GLY A 382 -8.41 4.33 -17.65
C GLY A 382 -8.56 5.01 -16.29
N TRP A 383 -7.63 4.76 -15.36
CA TRP A 383 -7.65 5.39 -14.04
C TRP A 383 -7.50 6.91 -14.11
N LEU A 384 -6.59 7.43 -14.95
CA LEU A 384 -6.40 8.86 -15.15
C LEU A 384 -7.65 9.56 -15.70
N GLN A 385 -8.37 8.92 -16.61
CA GLN A 385 -9.58 9.51 -17.19
C GLN A 385 -10.77 9.51 -16.22
N ARG A 386 -10.79 8.59 -15.25
CA ARG A 386 -11.87 8.48 -14.26
C ARG A 386 -11.57 9.15 -12.93
N ASP A 387 -10.35 9.67 -12.74
CA ASP A 387 -9.97 10.49 -11.59
C ASP A 387 -10.54 11.91 -11.74
N TYR A 388 -11.84 12.04 -11.45
CA TYR A 388 -12.56 13.31 -11.57
C TYR A 388 -12.52 14.14 -10.27
N TYR A 389 -12.14 13.54 -9.14
CA TYR A 389 -12.08 14.24 -7.86
C TYR A 389 -10.76 14.99 -7.68
N SER A 390 -9.62 14.33 -7.96
CA SER A 390 -8.29 14.92 -7.78
C SER A 390 -7.38 14.64 -8.98
N PRO A 391 -7.73 15.13 -10.19
CA PRO A 391 -7.03 14.77 -11.43
C PRO A 391 -5.51 14.85 -11.31
N ALA A 392 -4.81 13.76 -11.61
CA ALA A 392 -3.34 13.68 -11.54
C ALA A 392 -2.59 14.82 -12.27
N MET A 393 -3.17 15.44 -13.29
CA MET A 393 -2.56 16.58 -14.01
C MET A 393 -2.52 17.87 -13.17
N ASN A 394 -3.37 17.96 -12.16
CA ASN A 394 -3.46 19.07 -11.22
C ASN A 394 -2.73 18.78 -9.90
N ASP A 395 -2.28 17.53 -9.68
CA ASP A 395 -1.59 17.12 -8.46
C ASP A 395 -0.32 17.98 -8.23
N PRO A 396 -0.28 18.78 -7.15
CA PRO A 396 0.86 19.65 -6.82
C PRO A 396 2.04 18.91 -6.19
N ALA A 397 1.83 17.71 -5.66
CA ALA A 397 2.88 16.87 -5.10
C ALA A 397 3.58 16.00 -6.16
N LEU A 398 2.95 15.77 -7.32
CA LEU A 398 3.49 14.90 -8.35
C LEU A 398 4.72 15.53 -9.07
N PRO A 399 5.93 14.93 -8.95
CA PRO A 399 7.13 15.44 -9.61
C PRO A 399 7.04 15.41 -11.14
N VAL A 400 7.68 16.38 -11.79
CA VAL A 400 7.72 16.54 -13.26
C VAL A 400 7.97 15.24 -14.05
N PRO A 401 8.93 14.36 -13.69
CA PRO A 401 9.16 13.12 -14.45
C PRO A 401 7.99 12.14 -14.35
N GLN A 402 7.32 12.08 -13.20
CA GLN A 402 6.14 11.23 -13.02
C GLN A 402 4.95 11.82 -13.78
N LEU A 403 4.76 13.14 -13.67
CA LEU A 403 3.74 13.89 -14.41
C LEU A 403 3.90 13.74 -15.93
N SER A 404 5.13 13.80 -16.47
CA SER A 404 5.37 13.63 -17.90
C SER A 404 5.09 12.21 -18.38
N ARG A 405 5.43 11.18 -17.59
CA ARG A 405 5.05 9.79 -17.90
C ARG A 405 3.53 9.62 -17.97
N LEU A 406 2.79 10.12 -16.98
CA LEU A 406 1.33 10.04 -16.98
C LEU A 406 0.71 10.84 -18.13
N LYS A 407 1.19 12.06 -18.40
CA LYS A 407 0.73 12.87 -19.52
C LYS A 407 0.97 12.19 -20.86
N SER A 408 2.12 11.53 -21.04
CA SER A 408 2.42 10.78 -22.27
C SER A 408 1.45 9.61 -22.49
N VAL A 409 0.99 8.93 -21.44
CA VAL A 409 -0.04 7.88 -21.56
C VAL A 409 -1.41 8.48 -21.88
N LEU A 410 -1.74 9.61 -21.25
CA LEU A 410 -3.01 10.28 -21.46
C LEU A 410 -3.17 10.80 -22.90
N ASP A 411 -2.11 11.39 -23.45
CA ASP A 411 -2.09 11.99 -24.79
C ASP A 411 -1.93 10.97 -25.93
N ASP A 412 -1.39 9.79 -25.64
CA ASP A 412 -1.13 8.77 -26.64
C ASP A 412 -2.45 8.16 -27.15
N THR A 413 -2.85 8.54 -28.37
CA THR A 413 -4.09 8.08 -29.02
C THR A 413 -4.07 6.61 -29.39
N ALA A 414 -2.90 5.96 -29.43
CA ALA A 414 -2.79 4.51 -29.66
C ALA A 414 -3.09 3.68 -28.40
N VAL A 415 -3.05 4.28 -27.21
CA VAL A 415 -3.42 3.61 -25.96
C VAL A 415 -4.93 3.68 -25.76
N THR A 416 -5.59 2.52 -25.77
CA THR A 416 -7.00 2.40 -25.39
C THR A 416 -7.14 2.35 -23.87
N PRO A 417 -7.97 3.22 -23.24
CA PRO A 417 -8.20 3.16 -21.80
C PRO A 417 -8.93 1.86 -21.42
N ALA A 418 -8.42 1.16 -20.42
CA ALA A 418 -9.06 -0.03 -19.88
C ALA A 418 -10.19 0.35 -18.90
N ALA A 419 -11.27 -0.44 -18.92
CA ALA A 419 -12.30 -0.37 -17.90
C ALA A 419 -11.77 -0.87 -16.54
N GLU A 420 -12.45 -0.51 -15.45
CA GLU A 420 -12.18 -1.12 -14.15
C GLU A 420 -12.37 -2.64 -14.22
N PRO A 421 -11.44 -3.45 -13.69
CA PRO A 421 -11.63 -4.90 -13.63
C PRO A 421 -12.88 -5.26 -12.83
N ASN A 422 -13.75 -6.08 -13.40
CA ASN A 422 -14.93 -6.63 -12.72
C ASN A 422 -14.56 -7.92 -11.99
N GLY A 423 -14.91 -8.01 -10.71
CA GLY A 423 -14.78 -9.23 -9.92
C GLY A 423 -14.35 -9.00 -8.48
N HIS A 424 -14.02 -10.10 -7.82
CA HIS A 424 -13.59 -10.14 -6.43
C HIS A 424 -12.16 -10.67 -6.31
N ARG A 425 -11.36 -10.03 -5.45
CA ARG A 425 -10.01 -10.49 -5.08
C ARG A 425 -9.92 -10.58 -3.56
N LEU A 426 -9.51 -11.75 -3.07
CA LEU A 426 -9.27 -12.01 -1.66
C LEU A 426 -7.76 -12.16 -1.44
N PHE A 427 -7.24 -11.52 -0.40
CA PHE A 427 -5.83 -11.50 -0.03
C PHE A 427 -5.66 -12.06 1.39
N PRO A 428 -5.75 -13.40 1.56
CA PRO A 428 -5.69 -14.01 2.89
C PRO A 428 -4.44 -13.61 3.68
N ASN A 429 -3.28 -13.42 3.05
CA ASN A 429 -2.02 -13.16 3.76
C ASN A 429 -1.97 -11.79 4.42
N MET A 430 -2.70 -10.79 3.91
CA MET A 430 -2.78 -9.47 4.54
C MET A 430 -4.19 -9.11 5.04
N ALA A 431 -5.08 -10.11 5.19
CA ALA A 431 -6.44 -9.93 5.70
C ALA A 431 -7.20 -8.78 4.99
N ARG A 432 -7.12 -8.76 3.65
CA ARG A 432 -7.81 -7.78 2.80
C ARG A 432 -8.69 -8.45 1.75
N ALA A 433 -9.70 -7.73 1.30
CA ALA A 433 -10.43 -8.09 0.10
C ALA A 433 -10.80 -6.85 -0.69
N THR A 434 -10.96 -7.00 -2.00
CA THR A 434 -11.48 -5.96 -2.89
C THR A 434 -12.58 -6.56 -3.74
N HIS A 435 -13.61 -5.78 -3.98
CA HIS A 435 -14.74 -6.18 -4.78
C HIS A 435 -15.11 -5.05 -5.73
N ARG A 436 -15.27 -5.37 -7.01
CA ARG A 436 -15.61 -4.43 -8.07
C ARG A 436 -16.71 -5.00 -8.93
N LYS A 437 -17.67 -4.15 -9.24
CA LYS A 437 -18.76 -4.42 -10.18
C LYS A 437 -18.95 -3.14 -11.01
N PRO A 438 -19.64 -3.20 -12.16
CA PRO A 438 -19.99 -1.98 -12.88
C PRO A 438 -20.67 -0.98 -11.92
N GLY A 439 -20.15 0.26 -11.88
CA GLY A 439 -20.70 1.32 -11.04
C GLY A 439 -20.06 1.52 -9.66
N TRP A 440 -19.35 0.52 -9.10
CA TRP A 440 -18.85 0.64 -7.72
C TRP A 440 -17.68 -0.27 -7.36
N ALA A 441 -16.96 0.10 -6.30
CA ALA A 441 -15.89 -0.70 -5.70
C ALA A 441 -15.98 -0.68 -4.17
N ALA A 442 -15.49 -1.75 -3.54
CA ALA A 442 -15.34 -1.87 -2.10
C ALA A 442 -14.00 -2.49 -1.71
N SER A 443 -13.52 -2.12 -0.52
CA SER A 443 -12.35 -2.71 0.13
C SER A 443 -12.70 -3.10 1.56
N LEU A 444 -12.34 -4.32 1.97
CA LEU A 444 -12.55 -4.79 3.33
C LEU A 444 -11.21 -4.93 4.06
N SER A 445 -11.14 -4.34 5.26
CA SER A 445 -9.96 -4.34 6.13
C SER A 445 -10.24 -5.12 7.42
N MET A 446 -9.50 -6.21 7.60
CA MET A 446 -9.58 -7.11 8.76
C MET A 446 -8.22 -7.22 9.46
N ALA A 447 -8.19 -7.92 10.59
CA ALA A 447 -7.00 -8.20 11.39
C ALA A 447 -7.12 -9.55 12.08
N ASP A 448 -5.99 -10.23 12.28
CA ASP A 448 -5.86 -11.54 12.93
C ASP A 448 -4.47 -11.68 13.59
N ARG A 449 -4.09 -12.86 14.06
CA ARG A 449 -2.78 -13.04 14.71
C ARG A 449 -1.55 -12.87 13.78
N ARG A 450 -1.77 -12.65 12.48
CA ARG A 450 -0.74 -12.45 11.44
C ARG A 450 -0.73 -11.00 10.95
N VAL A 451 -1.87 -10.31 11.03
CA VAL A 451 -2.09 -8.97 10.51
C VAL A 451 -2.60 -8.04 11.60
N THR A 452 -1.89 -6.95 11.83
CA THR A 452 -2.17 -6.03 12.94
C THR A 452 -3.52 -5.32 12.81
N HIS A 453 -4.07 -4.85 13.93
CA HIS A 453 -5.23 -3.97 13.94
C HIS A 453 -5.00 -2.69 13.12
N TYR A 454 -3.84 -2.09 13.30
CA TYR A 454 -3.40 -0.85 12.66
C TYR A 454 -1.91 -0.64 12.94
N GLU A 455 -1.30 0.33 12.27
CA GLU A 455 0.04 0.79 12.61
C GLU A 455 0.01 2.25 13.09
N THR A 456 0.68 2.50 14.21
CA THR A 456 1.18 3.83 14.63
C THR A 456 2.70 3.76 14.74
N GLY A 457 3.37 4.89 14.59
CA GLY A 457 4.84 4.98 14.65
C GLY A 457 5.29 6.36 14.21
N ASN A 458 6.40 6.86 14.75
CA ASN A 458 6.87 8.24 14.54
C ASN A 458 5.82 9.32 14.86
N GLY A 459 4.86 9.02 15.74
CA GLY A 459 3.75 9.93 16.05
C GLY A 459 2.68 10.03 14.96
N GLU A 460 2.68 9.15 13.95
CA GLU A 460 1.65 9.06 12.90
C GLU A 460 0.53 8.08 13.29
N ASN A 461 -0.69 8.32 12.78
CA ASN A 461 -1.89 7.48 12.91
C ASN A 461 -2.28 7.13 14.35
N LEU A 462 -2.26 8.12 15.24
CA LEU A 462 -2.46 7.95 16.68
C LEU A 462 -3.79 7.29 17.06
N ARG A 463 -4.82 7.40 16.21
CA ARG A 463 -6.20 6.95 16.48
C ARG A 463 -6.73 5.90 15.49
N GLY A 464 -5.83 5.16 14.84
CA GLY A 464 -6.20 4.13 13.86
C GLY A 464 -6.72 2.81 14.42
N TRP A 465 -6.96 2.70 15.74
CA TRP A 465 -7.18 1.43 16.46
C TRP A 465 -8.17 0.45 15.81
N HIS A 466 -9.23 0.98 15.21
CA HIS A 466 -10.33 0.19 14.66
C HIS A 466 -10.26 -0.04 13.15
N THR A 467 -9.21 0.41 12.44
CA THR A 467 -9.12 0.27 10.98
C THR A 467 -9.07 -1.20 10.49
N GLY A 468 -8.64 -2.13 11.35
CA GLY A 468 -8.66 -3.59 11.10
C GLY A 468 -9.84 -4.33 11.73
N SER A 469 -10.84 -3.62 12.28
CA SER A 469 -11.99 -4.22 12.97
C SER A 469 -13.16 -4.56 12.03
N GLY A 470 -12.86 -4.94 10.79
CA GLY A 470 -13.83 -5.21 9.75
C GLY A 470 -14.33 -3.93 9.07
N MET A 471 -13.43 -2.97 8.82
CA MET A 471 -13.80 -1.72 8.17
C MET A 471 -14.09 -1.96 6.69
N LEU A 472 -15.26 -1.54 6.23
CA LEU A 472 -15.74 -1.68 4.86
C LEU A 472 -15.73 -0.33 4.17
N TYR A 473 -14.75 -0.14 3.30
CA TYR A 473 -14.63 1.03 2.43
C TYR A 473 -15.41 0.81 1.14
N TRP A 474 -16.02 1.87 0.59
CA TRP A 474 -16.67 1.79 -0.71
C TRP A 474 -16.78 3.14 -1.42
N TRP A 475 -16.80 3.06 -2.76
CA TRP A 475 -16.85 4.18 -3.71
C TRP A 475 -17.79 3.87 -4.87
N GLY A 476 -18.35 4.93 -5.46
CA GLY A 476 -18.98 4.87 -6.77
C GLY A 476 -18.01 5.19 -7.88
N ASP A 477 -18.35 4.81 -9.12
CA ASP A 477 -17.54 5.12 -10.30
C ASP A 477 -17.55 6.60 -10.68
N THR A 478 -18.66 7.28 -10.39
CA THR A 478 -18.98 8.67 -10.75
C THR A 478 -19.45 9.48 -9.55
N PHE A 479 -19.51 8.87 -8.36
CA PHE A 479 -19.87 9.54 -7.11
C PHE A 479 -18.95 9.12 -5.96
N ALA A 480 -18.72 10.06 -5.05
CA ALA A 480 -17.96 9.87 -3.82
C ALA A 480 -16.53 9.30 -3.98
N ASN A 481 -15.87 9.56 -5.11
CA ASN A 481 -14.44 9.26 -5.32
C ASN A 481 -13.50 10.02 -4.36
N GLY A 482 -13.95 11.13 -3.75
CA GLY A 482 -13.24 11.87 -2.69
C GLY A 482 -13.59 11.49 -1.25
N GLN A 483 -14.28 10.35 -1.03
CA GLN A 483 -14.86 10.00 0.27
C GLN A 483 -13.86 10.02 1.43
N TYR A 484 -12.69 9.42 1.21
CA TYR A 484 -11.65 9.27 2.22
C TYR A 484 -10.53 10.30 2.04
N SER A 485 -10.60 11.09 0.96
CA SER A 485 -9.70 12.18 0.63
C SER A 485 -10.11 13.50 1.29
N ASP A 486 -11.42 13.79 1.34
CA ASP A 486 -11.94 15.08 1.80
C ASP A 486 -11.91 15.26 3.33
N ALA A 487 -10.71 15.32 3.91
CA ALA A 487 -10.47 15.48 5.34
C ALA A 487 -11.23 14.45 6.22
N PHE A 488 -11.43 13.22 5.70
CA PHE A 488 -12.10 12.14 6.42
C PHE A 488 -11.35 11.79 7.70
N TRP A 489 -10.08 11.42 7.57
CA TRP A 489 -9.24 10.92 8.68
C TRP A 489 -9.14 11.86 9.89
N PRO A 490 -8.92 13.18 9.75
CA PRO A 490 -8.84 14.06 10.90
C PRO A 490 -10.20 14.36 11.54
N THR A 491 -11.32 14.12 10.86
CA THR A 491 -12.67 14.55 11.32
C THR A 491 -13.62 13.39 11.65
N VAL A 492 -13.30 12.16 11.27
CA VAL A 492 -14.16 10.98 11.55
C VAL A 492 -14.10 10.60 13.03
N ASP A 493 -15.22 10.11 13.60
CA ASP A 493 -15.20 9.41 14.89
C ASP A 493 -14.43 8.07 14.73
N PRO A 494 -13.23 7.91 15.33
CA PRO A 494 -12.41 6.72 15.15
C PRO A 494 -13.05 5.46 15.74
N CYS A 495 -14.05 5.59 16.63
CA CYS A 495 -14.80 4.48 17.20
C CYS A 495 -16.04 4.08 16.36
N ARG A 496 -16.32 4.80 15.26
CA ARG A 496 -17.43 4.51 14.33
C ARG A 496 -16.95 4.44 12.87
N LEU A 497 -15.87 3.70 12.61
CA LEU A 497 -15.44 3.48 11.24
C LEU A 497 -16.46 2.57 10.49
N PRO A 498 -16.77 2.83 9.21
CA PRO A 498 -17.81 2.12 8.46
C PRO A 498 -17.59 0.61 8.47
N GLY A 499 -18.63 -0.17 8.78
CA GLY A 499 -18.61 -1.63 8.85
C GLY A 499 -18.07 -2.23 10.15
N THR A 500 -17.40 -1.45 11.00
CA THR A 500 -16.75 -1.99 12.20
C THR A 500 -17.75 -2.37 13.29
N THR A 501 -17.34 -3.29 14.17
CA THR A 501 -17.96 -3.48 15.50
C THR A 501 -16.93 -3.10 16.53
N ALA A 502 -17.24 -2.16 17.44
CA ALA A 502 -16.27 -1.63 18.39
C ALA A 502 -16.91 -1.39 19.76
N SER A 503 -16.11 -1.57 20.82
CA SER A 503 -16.42 -1.11 22.17
C SER A 503 -16.24 0.41 22.23
N ARG A 504 -17.09 1.10 22.99
CA ARG A 504 -16.96 2.54 23.27
C ARG A 504 -15.96 2.82 24.39
N LYS A 505 -15.21 1.81 24.86
CA LYS A 505 -14.05 1.98 25.74
C LYS A 505 -13.10 3.03 25.15
N VAL A 506 -12.74 4.01 25.97
CA VAL A 506 -11.77 5.04 25.57
C VAL A 506 -10.39 4.40 25.45
N LEU A 507 -9.74 4.62 24.31
CA LEU A 507 -8.37 4.21 24.04
C LEU A 507 -7.47 5.44 24.02
N ALA A 508 -6.26 5.29 24.56
CA ALA A 508 -5.24 6.33 24.50
C ALA A 508 -4.69 6.46 23.07
N ASP A 509 -4.24 7.65 22.69
CA ASP A 509 -3.46 7.84 21.46
C ASP A 509 -2.29 6.83 21.43
N ALA A 510 -2.09 6.20 20.28
CA ALA A 510 -1.12 5.11 20.07
C ALA A 510 -1.35 3.82 20.90
N ALA A 511 -2.54 3.62 21.47
CA ALA A 511 -2.87 2.38 22.18
C ALA A 511 -2.67 1.13 21.31
N GLY A 512 -1.90 0.17 21.83
CA GLY A 512 -1.57 -1.07 21.14
C GLY A 512 -0.11 -1.19 20.72
N GLY A 513 0.67 -0.11 20.87
CA GLY A 513 2.10 -0.10 20.60
C GLY A 513 2.44 0.17 19.14
N ASP A 514 3.65 0.67 18.94
CA ASP A 514 4.14 1.10 17.63
C ASP A 514 4.42 -0.08 16.69
N TRP A 515 4.57 0.23 15.39
CA TRP A 515 5.06 -0.67 14.35
C TRP A 515 4.26 -1.97 14.20
N GLY A 516 2.94 -1.87 14.39
CA GLY A 516 2.01 -2.98 14.19
C GLY A 516 2.00 -4.01 15.32
N ALA A 517 2.50 -3.68 16.51
CA ALA A 517 2.62 -4.62 17.63
C ALA A 517 1.30 -5.29 18.08
N SER A 518 0.15 -4.64 17.86
CA SER A 518 -1.16 -5.16 18.31
C SER A 518 -1.83 -6.12 17.33
N LEU A 519 -1.57 -7.41 17.53
CA LEU A 519 -2.18 -8.52 16.80
C LEU A 519 -3.33 -9.12 17.62
N PRO A 520 -4.57 -9.20 17.08
CA PRO A 520 -5.63 -9.92 17.76
C PRO A 520 -5.35 -11.43 17.78
N ASP A 521 -5.49 -12.04 18.96
CA ASP A 521 -5.31 -13.48 19.15
C ASP A 521 -6.50 -14.31 18.61
N VAL A 522 -6.62 -14.35 17.29
CA VAL A 522 -7.66 -15.04 16.53
C VAL A 522 -7.09 -15.58 15.22
N ASN A 523 -7.56 -16.73 14.76
CA ASN A 523 -7.09 -17.37 13.52
C ASN A 523 -8.10 -17.28 12.36
N TRP A 524 -9.39 -17.33 12.68
CA TRP A 524 -10.44 -17.42 11.66
C TRP A 524 -10.70 -16.04 11.08
N VAL A 525 -9.94 -15.69 10.04
CA VAL A 525 -10.10 -14.48 9.22
C VAL A 525 -9.74 -14.84 7.78
N GLY A 526 -10.64 -14.56 6.85
CA GLY A 526 -10.51 -14.95 5.45
C GLY A 526 -11.85 -15.30 4.84
N GLY A 527 -11.84 -16.09 3.76
CA GLY A 527 -13.06 -16.38 3.01
C GLY A 527 -12.83 -17.25 1.79
N ALA A 528 -13.89 -17.43 1.00
CA ALA A 528 -13.89 -18.20 -0.24
C ALA A 528 -14.49 -17.37 -1.38
N THR A 529 -13.91 -17.48 -2.57
CA THR A 529 -14.36 -16.74 -3.77
C THR A 529 -14.13 -17.50 -5.06
N ASP A 530 -15.09 -17.40 -5.98
CA ASP A 530 -14.95 -17.84 -7.37
C ASP A 530 -14.28 -16.79 -8.28
N GLY A 531 -13.92 -15.62 -7.71
CA GLY A 531 -13.33 -14.49 -8.42
C GLY A 531 -14.37 -13.46 -8.89
N GLN A 532 -15.67 -13.69 -8.68
CA GLN A 532 -16.76 -12.78 -9.03
C GLN A 532 -17.61 -12.39 -7.84
N ARG A 533 -17.89 -13.34 -6.93
CA ARG A 533 -18.59 -13.14 -5.66
C ARG A 533 -17.78 -13.78 -4.53
N ALA A 534 -18.13 -13.49 -3.28
CA ALA A 534 -17.38 -14.04 -2.15
C ALA A 534 -18.22 -14.18 -0.88
N ALA A 535 -17.84 -15.16 -0.05
CA ALA A 535 -18.15 -15.20 1.37
C ALA A 535 -16.86 -14.94 2.15
N ILE A 536 -16.90 -14.00 3.09
CA ILE A 536 -15.75 -13.60 3.92
C ILE A 536 -16.21 -13.47 5.37
N GLY A 537 -15.34 -13.75 6.33
CA GLY A 537 -15.60 -13.38 7.71
C GLY A 537 -14.34 -13.07 8.53
N GLN A 538 -14.58 -12.44 9.66
CA GLN A 538 -13.60 -12.13 10.68
C GLN A 538 -14.12 -12.56 12.04
N TYR A 539 -13.36 -13.42 12.72
CA TYR A 539 -13.49 -13.53 14.17
C TYR A 539 -12.80 -12.32 14.78
N LEU A 540 -13.58 -11.33 15.17
CA LEU A 540 -13.08 -10.09 15.77
C LEU A 540 -12.77 -10.30 17.26
N LYS A 541 -11.61 -9.80 17.68
CA LYS A 541 -11.26 -9.45 19.06
C LYS A 541 -10.90 -7.96 19.10
N GLY A 542 -11.49 -7.18 19.98
CA GLY A 542 -11.24 -5.73 20.04
C GLY A 542 -9.86 -5.39 20.60
N LEU A 543 -9.21 -4.35 20.06
CA LEU A 543 -7.93 -3.85 20.58
C LEU A 543 -8.11 -3.38 22.03
N GLN A 544 -7.29 -3.93 22.94
CA GLN A 544 -7.34 -3.66 24.38
C GLN A 544 -8.76 -3.73 24.98
N SER A 545 -9.62 -4.58 24.41
CA SER A 545 -11.02 -4.72 24.77
C SER A 545 -11.34 -6.20 24.97
N THR A 546 -12.34 -6.49 25.79
CA THR A 546 -12.91 -7.84 25.94
C THR A 546 -13.87 -8.21 24.81
N LEU A 547 -14.17 -7.27 23.90
CA LEU A 547 -15.08 -7.47 22.78
C LEU A 547 -14.66 -8.65 21.90
N LEU A 548 -15.62 -9.54 21.66
CA LEU A 548 -15.56 -10.61 20.67
C LEU A 548 -16.78 -10.53 19.75
N ALA A 549 -16.60 -10.80 18.46
CA ALA A 549 -17.72 -10.87 17.51
C ALA A 549 -17.39 -11.77 16.31
N LYS A 550 -18.41 -12.39 15.72
CA LYS A 550 -18.34 -13.05 14.42
C LYS A 550 -18.95 -12.15 13.37
N LYS A 551 -18.13 -11.65 12.43
CA LYS A 551 -18.56 -10.73 11.37
C LYS A 551 -18.42 -11.44 10.04
N SER A 552 -19.44 -11.37 9.21
CA SER A 552 -19.45 -11.97 7.87
C SER A 552 -19.92 -10.98 6.81
N TRP A 553 -19.30 -11.04 5.63
CA TRP A 553 -19.64 -10.25 4.46
C TRP A 553 -19.81 -11.16 3.25
N PHE A 554 -20.94 -11.02 2.57
CA PHE A 554 -21.22 -11.74 1.32
C PHE A 554 -21.28 -10.71 0.19
N PHE A 555 -20.25 -10.71 -0.66
CA PHE A 555 -20.11 -9.78 -1.76
C PHE A 555 -20.80 -10.34 -3.01
N LEU A 556 -21.86 -9.67 -3.46
CA LEU A 556 -22.70 -10.06 -4.59
C LEU A 556 -22.54 -9.07 -5.74
N ASP A 557 -23.52 -8.90 -6.64
CA ASP A 557 -23.33 -8.07 -7.83
C ASP A 557 -23.59 -6.58 -7.60
N ASP A 558 -24.57 -6.23 -6.78
CA ASP A 558 -24.94 -4.85 -6.45
C ASP A 558 -25.03 -4.59 -4.95
N THR A 559 -24.66 -5.59 -4.15
CA THR A 559 -24.96 -5.64 -2.72
C THR A 559 -23.84 -6.33 -1.94
N VAL A 560 -23.58 -5.84 -0.74
CA VAL A 560 -22.84 -6.57 0.30
C VAL A 560 -23.81 -6.91 1.42
N VAL A 561 -24.04 -8.21 1.67
CA VAL A 561 -24.81 -8.67 2.84
C VAL A 561 -23.87 -8.77 4.03
N CYS A 562 -24.20 -8.11 5.13
CA CYS A 562 -23.37 -7.99 6.31
C CYS A 562 -24.07 -8.63 7.51
N LEU A 563 -23.48 -9.68 8.08
CA LEU A 563 -23.99 -10.38 9.26
C LEU A 563 -23.04 -10.22 10.45
N GLY A 564 -23.61 -10.15 11.64
CA GLY A 564 -22.89 -10.15 12.92
C GLY A 564 -23.59 -11.01 13.95
N ALA A 565 -22.82 -11.81 14.68
CA ALA A 565 -23.35 -12.64 15.77
C ALA A 565 -22.29 -12.92 16.83
N GLY A 566 -22.74 -13.47 17.98
CA GLY A 566 -21.88 -13.76 19.11
C GLY A 566 -21.18 -12.51 19.66
N ILE A 567 -21.79 -11.33 19.46
CA ILE A 567 -21.23 -10.06 19.91
C ILE A 567 -21.33 -10.02 21.42
N ARG A 568 -20.17 -10.04 22.08
CA ARG A 568 -20.08 -10.04 23.53
C ARG A 568 -18.95 -9.18 24.04
N CYS A 569 -19.15 -8.52 25.16
CA CYS A 569 -18.16 -7.64 25.79
C CYS A 569 -18.43 -7.54 27.29
N THR A 570 -17.40 -7.24 28.07
CA THR A 570 -17.47 -6.97 29.52
C THR A 570 -16.59 -5.76 29.87
N ASP A 571 -16.54 -4.77 28.99
CA ASP A 571 -15.73 -3.55 29.18
C ASP A 571 -16.44 -2.51 30.06
N GLY A 572 -17.70 -2.73 30.44
CA GLY A 572 -18.53 -1.75 31.15
C GLY A 572 -18.98 -0.58 30.27
N THR A 573 -18.85 -0.71 28.94
CA THR A 573 -19.22 0.33 27.97
C THR A 573 -20.08 -0.25 26.85
N LYS A 574 -20.73 0.63 26.09
CA LYS A 574 -21.54 0.23 24.94
C LYS A 574 -20.70 -0.42 23.85
N VAL A 575 -21.30 -1.36 23.14
CA VAL A 575 -20.75 -1.91 21.89
C VAL A 575 -21.62 -1.46 20.73
N GLU A 576 -20.99 -1.00 19.65
CA GLU A 576 -21.70 -0.51 18.47
C GLU A 576 -21.22 -1.26 17.22
N THR A 577 -22.14 -1.56 16.31
CA THR A 577 -21.80 -1.87 14.91
C THR A 577 -22.12 -0.67 14.05
N THR A 578 -21.14 -0.12 13.36
CA THR A 578 -21.35 0.97 12.41
C THR A 578 -21.79 0.39 11.08
N VAL A 579 -23.04 0.63 10.68
CA VAL A 579 -23.56 0.29 9.36
C VAL A 579 -22.85 1.12 8.31
N ASP A 580 -22.80 2.44 8.51
CA ASP A 580 -21.97 3.37 7.74
C ASP A 580 -21.67 4.64 8.55
N ASN A 581 -20.59 5.33 8.20
CA ASN A 581 -20.23 6.64 8.72
C ASN A 581 -19.71 7.50 7.57
N ARG A 582 -20.65 8.13 6.86
CA ARG A 582 -20.38 8.78 5.59
C ARG A 582 -20.05 10.26 5.78
N ASN A 583 -18.84 10.65 5.41
CA ASN A 583 -18.47 12.05 5.18
C ASN A 583 -19.33 12.63 4.05
N LEU A 584 -20.06 13.71 4.34
CA LEU A 584 -20.93 14.44 3.42
C LEU A 584 -20.32 15.78 2.98
N GLY A 585 -19.01 15.94 3.20
CA GLY A 585 -18.25 17.14 2.89
C GLY A 585 -18.56 18.31 3.83
N PRO A 586 -18.09 19.52 3.49
CA PRO A 586 -18.30 20.72 4.30
C PRO A 586 -19.74 21.27 4.23
N VAL A 587 -20.58 20.84 3.29
CA VAL A 587 -21.97 21.31 3.16
C VAL A 587 -22.96 20.36 3.86
N GLY A 588 -22.81 19.04 3.68
CA GLY A 588 -23.61 18.06 4.42
C GLY A 588 -25.08 17.95 4.04
N ASN A 589 -25.47 18.38 2.84
CA ASN A 589 -26.87 18.48 2.40
C ASN A 589 -27.42 17.23 1.68
N ALA A 590 -26.66 16.13 1.60
CA ALA A 590 -27.14 14.88 1.01
C ALA A 590 -28.43 14.44 1.72
N PRO A 591 -29.55 14.20 1.01
CA PRO A 591 -30.81 13.83 1.63
C PRO A 591 -30.71 12.45 2.29
N PHE A 592 -31.43 12.27 3.40
CA PHE A 592 -31.53 10.97 4.07
C PHE A 592 -33.00 10.58 4.17
N THR A 593 -33.32 9.37 3.71
CA THR A 593 -34.67 8.82 3.75
C THR A 593 -34.63 7.51 4.51
N ALA A 594 -35.56 7.29 5.43
CA ALA A 594 -35.78 6.02 6.09
C ALA A 594 -37.24 5.61 5.91
N ASP A 595 -37.48 4.41 5.37
CA ASP A 595 -38.82 3.87 5.08
C ASP A 595 -39.76 4.87 4.36
N GLY A 596 -39.22 5.56 3.35
CA GLY A 596 -39.96 6.55 2.54
C GLY A 596 -40.08 7.93 3.16
N ILE A 597 -39.66 8.12 4.42
CA ILE A 597 -39.73 9.39 5.13
C ILE A 597 -38.39 10.12 5.04
N VAL A 598 -38.38 11.30 4.41
CA VAL A 598 -37.22 12.19 4.37
C VAL A 598 -36.97 12.76 5.77
N LYS A 599 -35.73 12.67 6.23
CA LYS A 599 -35.30 13.13 7.54
C LYS A 599 -34.66 14.53 7.47
N PRO A 600 -34.65 15.28 8.60
CA PRO A 600 -34.05 16.62 8.65
C PRO A 600 -32.61 16.67 8.16
N LEU A 601 -32.24 17.83 7.59
CA LEU A 601 -30.87 18.17 7.19
C LEU A 601 -30.09 18.91 8.30
N ALA A 602 -30.67 19.06 9.49
CA ALA A 602 -30.04 19.79 10.59
C ALA A 602 -28.79 19.08 11.13
N HIS A 603 -27.86 19.88 11.65
CA HIS A 603 -26.64 19.43 12.32
C HIS A 603 -26.57 20.13 13.70
N PRO A 604 -26.75 19.42 14.83
CA PRO A 604 -26.99 17.99 14.93
C PRO A 604 -28.45 17.61 14.62
N TRP A 605 -28.64 16.38 14.15
CA TRP A 605 -29.92 15.69 14.17
C TRP A 605 -29.67 14.23 14.52
N SER A 606 -30.55 13.61 15.31
CA SER A 606 -30.46 12.17 15.56
C SER A 606 -31.83 11.55 15.74
N GLU A 607 -31.97 10.29 15.36
CA GLU A 607 -33.19 9.51 15.54
C GLU A 607 -32.82 8.03 15.79
N THR A 608 -33.61 7.36 16.64
CA THR A 608 -33.59 5.89 16.74
C THR A 608 -34.71 5.36 15.84
N LEU A 609 -34.34 4.79 14.71
CA LEU A 609 -35.25 4.20 13.72
C LEU A 609 -35.61 2.79 14.18
N THR A 610 -36.77 2.62 14.80
CA THR A 610 -37.25 1.31 15.29
C THR A 610 -37.97 0.53 14.20
N GLY A 611 -37.61 -0.74 14.01
CA GLY A 611 -38.24 -1.59 13.00
C GLY A 611 -37.97 -1.13 11.56
N ALA A 612 -36.90 -0.36 11.35
CA ALA A 612 -36.55 0.18 10.05
C ALA A 612 -36.34 -0.95 9.05
N ARG A 613 -36.95 -0.85 7.86
CA ARG A 613 -36.75 -1.84 6.79
C ARG A 613 -35.67 -1.41 5.83
N TRP A 614 -35.57 -0.10 5.56
CA TRP A 614 -34.50 0.44 4.75
C TRP A 614 -34.20 1.91 5.04
N ALA A 615 -33.00 2.32 4.66
CA ALA A 615 -32.56 3.70 4.68
C ALA A 615 -31.74 4.01 3.42
N HIS A 616 -31.66 5.28 3.03
CA HIS A 616 -30.94 5.70 1.83
C HIS A 616 -30.31 7.06 2.04
N ILE A 617 -29.03 7.17 1.68
CA ILE A 617 -28.28 8.42 1.62
C ILE A 617 -28.19 8.84 0.15
N GLY A 618 -28.76 10.00 -0.19
CA GLY A 618 -28.78 10.50 -1.56
C GLY A 618 -27.39 10.68 -2.16
N GLY A 619 -27.22 10.23 -3.41
CA GLY A 619 -25.95 10.26 -4.13
C GLY A 619 -24.88 9.31 -3.58
N HIS A 620 -25.27 8.34 -2.75
CA HIS A 620 -24.35 7.49 -2.00
C HIS A 620 -24.76 6.01 -2.06
N ALA A 621 -25.68 5.58 -1.19
CA ALA A 621 -26.02 4.16 -1.06
C ALA A 621 -27.39 3.95 -0.41
N GLY A 622 -27.97 2.79 -0.74
CA GLY A 622 -29.08 2.19 -0.04
C GLY A 622 -28.63 1.21 1.05
N TYR A 623 -29.43 1.09 2.10
CA TYR A 623 -29.25 0.14 3.18
C TYR A 623 -30.57 -0.58 3.43
N VAL A 624 -30.55 -1.91 3.50
CA VAL A 624 -31.74 -2.73 3.80
C VAL A 624 -31.49 -3.54 5.06
N PHE A 625 -32.51 -3.66 5.91
CA PHE A 625 -32.46 -4.37 7.18
C PHE A 625 -33.42 -5.57 7.13
N PRO A 626 -32.93 -6.78 6.79
CA PRO A 626 -33.79 -7.96 6.65
C PRO A 626 -34.53 -8.27 7.95
N GLY A 627 -35.86 -8.40 7.88
CA GLY A 627 -36.70 -8.62 9.07
C GLY A 627 -36.95 -7.37 9.94
N GLY A 628 -36.42 -6.21 9.54
CA GLY A 628 -36.46 -4.96 10.30
C GLY A 628 -35.37 -4.88 11.37
N ALA A 629 -34.87 -3.68 11.66
CA ALA A 629 -33.86 -3.46 12.70
C ALA A 629 -34.10 -2.15 13.47
N THR A 630 -33.55 -2.08 14.69
CA THR A 630 -33.42 -0.80 15.41
C THR A 630 -32.06 -0.20 15.10
N VAL A 631 -32.05 0.92 14.37
CA VAL A 631 -30.84 1.58 13.88
C VAL A 631 -30.84 3.04 14.33
N LYS A 632 -29.71 3.50 14.86
CA LYS A 632 -29.53 4.92 15.19
C LYS A 632 -28.96 5.65 13.97
N ALA A 633 -29.57 6.78 13.65
CA ALA A 633 -29.10 7.72 12.64
C ALA A 633 -28.65 9.01 13.32
N LEU A 634 -27.49 9.53 12.92
CA LEU A 634 -26.90 10.75 13.48
C LEU A 634 -26.32 11.60 12.34
N ARG A 635 -26.79 12.84 12.22
CA ARG A 635 -26.11 13.92 11.52
C ARG A 635 -25.37 14.80 12.51
N GLU A 636 -24.10 15.05 12.24
CA GLU A 636 -23.30 15.95 13.05
C GLU A 636 -22.20 16.62 12.22
N ALA A 637 -21.81 17.82 12.64
CA ALA A 637 -20.62 18.48 12.14
C ALA A 637 -19.45 18.13 13.09
N ARG A 638 -18.35 17.66 12.53
CA ARG A 638 -17.15 17.28 13.29
C ARG A 638 -16.00 18.18 12.90
N ASP A 639 -15.42 18.82 13.90
CA ASP A 639 -14.16 19.55 13.79
C ASP A 639 -12.99 18.60 14.07
N GLY A 640 -11.91 18.77 13.32
CA GLY A 640 -10.71 17.96 13.51
C GLY A 640 -9.49 18.60 12.87
N ARG A 641 -8.31 18.21 13.35
CA ARG A 641 -7.01 18.67 12.83
C ARG A 641 -6.18 17.46 12.45
N TRP A 642 -5.36 17.59 11.41
CA TRP A 642 -4.35 16.58 11.11
C TRP A 642 -3.40 16.35 12.29
N ARG A 643 -3.14 17.40 13.09
CA ARG A 643 -2.39 17.31 14.34
C ARG A 643 -2.98 16.34 15.37
N ASP A 644 -4.30 16.15 15.37
CA ASP A 644 -4.99 15.30 16.35
C ASP A 644 -4.70 13.80 16.12
N ILE A 645 -4.23 13.43 14.91
CA ILE A 645 -3.92 12.05 14.53
C ILE A 645 -2.47 11.86 14.07
N ASN A 646 -1.71 12.95 13.92
CA ASN A 646 -0.32 12.94 13.47
C ASN A 646 0.46 14.08 14.13
N ARG A 647 1.51 13.77 14.90
CA ARG A 647 2.35 14.76 15.60
C ARG A 647 3.07 15.75 14.67
N GLY A 648 3.20 15.43 13.37
CA GLY A 648 3.71 16.32 12.32
C GLY A 648 2.62 17.09 11.55
N GLY A 649 1.33 16.78 11.77
CA GLY A 649 0.20 17.35 11.03
C GLY A 649 -0.17 18.78 11.42
N SER A 650 -0.77 19.52 10.50
CA SER A 650 -1.21 20.91 10.69
C SER A 650 -2.25 21.07 11.80
N THR A 651 -2.20 22.20 12.50
CA THR A 651 -3.17 22.59 13.54
C THR A 651 -4.41 23.27 12.98
N THR A 652 -4.51 23.45 11.65
CA THR A 652 -5.69 24.02 10.99
C THR A 652 -6.92 23.17 11.27
N VAL A 653 -7.96 23.79 11.83
CA VAL A 653 -9.24 23.13 12.12
C VAL A 653 -10.01 22.96 10.81
N LEU A 654 -10.39 21.72 10.51
CA LEU A 654 -11.23 21.34 9.38
C LEU A 654 -12.57 20.85 9.91
N ASN A 655 -13.65 21.26 9.24
CA ASN A 655 -15.01 20.82 9.59
C ASN A 655 -15.61 19.96 8.48
N ARG A 656 -16.14 18.79 8.83
CA ARG A 656 -16.88 17.93 7.91
C ARG A 656 -18.18 17.45 8.53
N LYS A 657 -19.22 17.34 7.70
CA LYS A 657 -20.55 16.88 8.11
C LYS A 657 -20.63 15.39 7.86
N TYR A 658 -21.17 14.65 8.81
CA TYR A 658 -21.32 13.21 8.71
C TYR A 658 -22.78 12.80 8.81
N LEU A 659 -23.09 11.67 8.19
CA LEU A 659 -24.26 10.87 8.52
C LEU A 659 -23.80 9.48 8.93
N THR A 660 -24.09 9.13 10.18
CA THR A 660 -23.69 7.86 10.79
C THR A 660 -24.93 7.00 11.05
N LEU A 661 -24.91 5.76 10.57
CA LEU A 661 -25.90 4.72 10.81
C LEU A 661 -25.23 3.63 11.64
N TYR A 662 -25.82 3.27 12.79
CA TYR A 662 -25.23 2.25 13.66
C TYR A 662 -26.26 1.50 14.51
N VAL A 663 -25.92 0.27 14.87
CA VAL A 663 -26.65 -0.56 15.82
C VAL A 663 -25.98 -0.43 17.18
N ASP A 664 -26.74 -0.05 18.21
CA ASP A 664 -26.31 0.02 19.61
C ASP A 664 -26.67 -1.31 20.29
N HIS A 665 -25.66 -2.13 20.62
CA HIS A 665 -25.84 -3.44 21.24
C HIS A 665 -25.99 -3.34 22.78
N GLY A 666 -26.02 -2.13 23.32
CA GLY A 666 -26.04 -1.89 24.76
C GLY A 666 -24.67 -2.07 25.41
N THR A 667 -24.67 -1.92 26.74
CA THR A 667 -23.50 -2.17 27.60
C THR A 667 -23.37 -3.65 27.85
N ASP A 668 -22.16 -4.18 27.73
CA ASP A 668 -21.81 -5.58 28.02
C ASP A 668 -22.76 -6.62 27.39
N PRO A 669 -22.95 -6.59 26.06
CA PRO A 669 -23.75 -7.61 25.38
C PRO A 669 -23.18 -9.01 25.63
N THR A 670 -24.03 -10.02 25.57
CA THR A 670 -23.63 -11.43 25.83
C THR A 670 -23.68 -12.30 24.57
N ALA A 671 -24.58 -11.98 23.63
CA ALA A 671 -24.76 -12.70 22.37
C ALA A 671 -25.51 -11.85 21.31
N ALA A 672 -25.21 -10.55 21.22
CA ALA A 672 -25.92 -9.66 20.31
C ALA A 672 -25.62 -9.99 18.83
N THR A 673 -26.50 -9.53 17.93
CA THR A 673 -26.45 -9.80 16.49
C THR A 673 -26.80 -8.55 15.69
N TYR A 674 -26.45 -8.55 14.40
CA TYR A 674 -26.98 -7.60 13.41
C TYR A 674 -27.07 -8.26 12.03
N ALA A 675 -27.91 -7.69 11.16
CA ALA A 675 -27.98 -8.01 9.74
C ALA A 675 -28.34 -6.75 8.94
N TYR A 676 -27.59 -6.45 7.88
CA TYR A 676 -27.92 -5.37 6.96
C TYR A 676 -27.33 -5.64 5.57
N LEU A 677 -27.86 -4.97 4.55
CA LEU A 677 -27.34 -4.94 3.19
C LEU A 677 -26.81 -3.54 2.93
N LEU A 678 -25.67 -3.44 2.26
CA LEU A 678 -25.16 -2.22 1.66
C LEU A 678 -25.33 -2.30 0.13
N MET A 679 -25.93 -1.28 -0.48
CA MET A 679 -26.16 -1.18 -1.92
C MET A 679 -25.58 0.14 -2.47
N PRO A 680 -24.27 0.19 -2.82
CA PRO A 680 -23.64 1.40 -3.32
C PRO A 680 -24.27 1.87 -4.63
N GLY A 681 -24.58 3.16 -4.74
CA GLY A 681 -25.19 3.77 -5.93
C GLY A 681 -26.68 3.49 -6.13
N ALA A 682 -27.30 2.65 -5.29
CA ALA A 682 -28.74 2.41 -5.37
C ALA A 682 -29.53 3.68 -5.03
N THR A 683 -30.55 3.97 -5.86
CA THR A 683 -31.54 5.01 -5.58
C THR A 683 -32.46 4.60 -4.42
N ALA A 684 -33.19 5.57 -3.84
CA ALA A 684 -34.20 5.28 -2.83
C ALA A 684 -35.24 4.26 -3.32
N ALA A 685 -35.67 4.36 -4.59
CA ALA A 685 -36.63 3.43 -5.17
C ALA A 685 -36.06 2.00 -5.33
N GLN A 686 -34.81 1.86 -5.79
CA GLN A 686 -34.14 0.56 -5.86
C GLN A 686 -33.92 -0.05 -4.47
N THR A 687 -33.60 0.80 -3.49
CA THR A 687 -33.41 0.38 -2.09
C THR A 687 -34.72 -0.13 -1.50
N GLN A 688 -35.82 0.60 -1.69
CA GLN A 688 -37.15 0.17 -1.27
C GLN A 688 -37.57 -1.12 -1.97
N ALA A 689 -37.38 -1.22 -3.29
CA ALA A 689 -37.70 -2.43 -4.04
C ALA A 689 -36.93 -3.65 -3.52
N ARG A 690 -35.65 -3.49 -3.15
CA ARG A 690 -34.88 -4.56 -2.50
C ARG A 690 -35.41 -4.92 -1.12
N ALA A 691 -35.84 -3.94 -0.33
CA ALA A 691 -36.44 -4.17 0.97
C ALA A 691 -37.79 -4.91 0.89
N ASP A 692 -38.56 -4.67 -0.18
CA ASP A 692 -39.85 -5.30 -0.47
C ASP A 692 -39.72 -6.72 -1.05
N ALA A 693 -38.58 -7.04 -1.68
CA ALA A 693 -38.26 -8.38 -2.18
C ALA A 693 -37.82 -9.34 -1.06
N THR A 694 -38.75 -9.66 -0.16
CA THR A 694 -38.48 -10.48 1.05
C THR A 694 -38.03 -11.93 0.78
N ASP A 695 -38.23 -12.43 -0.44
CA ASP A 695 -37.81 -13.75 -0.92
C ASP A 695 -36.46 -13.74 -1.66
N TRP A 696 -35.89 -12.56 -1.94
CA TRP A 696 -34.62 -12.43 -2.66
C TRP A 696 -33.44 -12.99 -1.86
N LEU A 697 -33.43 -12.77 -0.53
CA LEU A 697 -32.38 -13.20 0.39
C LEU A 697 -32.97 -14.09 1.50
N THR A 698 -32.37 -15.25 1.69
CA THR A 698 -32.57 -16.08 2.87
C THR A 698 -31.34 -16.01 3.76
N VAL A 699 -31.48 -15.52 4.99
CA VAL A 699 -30.43 -15.66 6.02
C VAL A 699 -30.56 -17.08 6.59
N LEU A 700 -29.66 -17.98 6.17
CA LEU A 700 -29.67 -19.40 6.56
C LEU A 700 -29.25 -19.59 8.01
N ALA A 701 -28.29 -18.80 8.47
CA ALA A 701 -27.83 -18.78 9.86
C ALA A 701 -27.20 -17.42 10.19
N ASN A 702 -27.39 -16.96 11.41
CA ASN A 702 -26.65 -15.82 11.97
C ASN A 702 -26.39 -16.04 13.47
N THR A 703 -25.54 -17.03 13.78
CA THR A 703 -25.23 -17.46 15.14
C THR A 703 -23.73 -17.33 15.42
N ASN A 704 -23.32 -17.58 16.67
CA ASN A 704 -21.91 -17.63 17.03
C ASN A 704 -21.14 -18.76 16.33
N ASP A 705 -21.84 -19.78 15.84
CA ASP A 705 -21.23 -21.01 15.32
C ASP A 705 -21.25 -21.07 13.79
N GLN A 706 -22.29 -20.49 13.16
CA GLN A 706 -22.34 -20.33 11.70
C GLN A 706 -23.03 -19.04 11.27
N GLN A 707 -22.58 -18.49 10.14
CA GLN A 707 -23.24 -17.38 9.45
C GLN A 707 -23.36 -17.72 7.96
N GLY A 708 -24.54 -17.62 7.38
CA GLY A 708 -24.74 -17.98 5.99
C GLY A 708 -25.98 -17.39 5.35
N VAL A 709 -25.93 -17.24 4.03
CA VAL A 709 -27.01 -16.68 3.21
C VAL A 709 -27.18 -17.45 1.91
N ALA A 710 -28.41 -17.46 1.39
CA ALA A 710 -28.73 -17.89 0.04
C ALA A 710 -29.42 -16.76 -0.73
N VAL A 711 -29.06 -16.61 -1.99
CA VAL A 711 -29.71 -15.70 -2.96
C VAL A 711 -30.06 -16.53 -4.19
N PRO A 712 -31.26 -17.14 -4.23
CA PRO A 712 -31.64 -18.11 -5.26
C PRO A 712 -31.60 -17.55 -6.68
N SER A 713 -32.02 -16.29 -6.85
CA SER A 713 -31.97 -15.58 -8.15
C SER A 713 -30.57 -15.46 -8.73
N LEU A 714 -29.54 -15.52 -7.88
CA LEU A 714 -28.14 -15.49 -8.26
C LEU A 714 -27.50 -16.88 -8.27
N GLY A 715 -28.21 -17.94 -7.87
CA GLY A 715 -27.65 -19.28 -7.64
C GLY A 715 -26.56 -19.29 -6.56
N PHE A 716 -26.59 -18.32 -5.63
CA PHE A 716 -25.51 -18.12 -4.66
C PHE A 716 -25.91 -18.69 -3.29
N THR A 717 -25.00 -19.46 -2.68
CA THR A 717 -25.05 -19.80 -1.25
C THR A 717 -23.66 -19.58 -0.65
N GLY A 718 -23.57 -18.84 0.45
CA GLY A 718 -22.31 -18.60 1.17
C GLY A 718 -22.48 -18.91 2.64
N VAL A 719 -21.54 -19.65 3.23
CA VAL A 719 -21.55 -20.02 4.65
C VAL A 719 -20.15 -19.96 5.25
N ASN A 720 -20.03 -19.23 6.35
CA ASN A 720 -18.89 -19.20 7.23
C ASN A 720 -19.17 -20.11 8.44
N PHE A 721 -18.48 -21.24 8.49
CA PHE A 721 -18.52 -22.17 9.63
C PHE A 721 -17.42 -21.81 10.62
N TRP A 722 -17.78 -21.33 11.81
CA TRP A 722 -16.82 -20.99 12.86
C TRP A 722 -16.32 -22.22 13.60
N PHE A 723 -17.14 -23.27 13.71
CA PHE A 723 -16.81 -24.54 14.38
C PHE A 723 -17.10 -25.81 13.54
N GLY A 724 -17.91 -25.72 12.48
CA GLY A 724 -18.47 -26.86 11.73
C GLY A 724 -20.00 -26.93 11.91
N GLY A 725 -20.65 -27.97 11.40
CA GLY A 725 -22.09 -28.20 11.54
C GLY A 725 -22.88 -28.09 10.23
N THR A 726 -24.19 -27.87 10.34
CA THR A 726 -25.14 -27.87 9.21
C THR A 726 -25.80 -26.51 9.05
N VAL A 727 -25.80 -25.97 7.82
CA VAL A 727 -26.50 -24.73 7.45
C VAL A 727 -27.13 -24.90 6.09
N GLY A 728 -28.47 -24.89 6.03
CA GLY A 728 -29.20 -25.27 4.82
C GLY A 728 -28.77 -26.65 4.34
N ASP A 729 -28.41 -26.75 3.07
CA ASP A 729 -27.96 -27.99 2.43
C ASP A 729 -26.47 -28.30 2.63
N LEU A 730 -25.73 -27.47 3.35
CA LEU A 730 -24.29 -27.63 3.55
C LEU A 730 -23.98 -28.18 4.95
N VAL A 731 -23.11 -29.19 4.99
CA VAL A 731 -22.59 -29.80 6.23
C VAL A 731 -21.07 -29.78 6.20
N ALA A 732 -20.43 -29.13 7.16
CA ALA A 732 -18.98 -29.09 7.30
C ALA A 732 -18.54 -29.80 8.59
N SER A 733 -17.49 -30.62 8.50
CA SER A 733 -16.93 -31.31 9.69
C SER A 733 -16.23 -30.37 10.67
N ASP A 734 -15.74 -29.23 10.19
CA ASP A 734 -14.77 -28.37 10.85
C ASP A 734 -14.96 -26.91 10.44
N PRO A 735 -14.28 -25.95 11.11
CA PRO A 735 -14.26 -24.56 10.68
C PRO A 735 -13.76 -24.40 9.24
N CYS A 736 -14.55 -23.74 8.40
CA CYS A 736 -14.21 -23.44 7.01
C CYS A 736 -15.11 -22.32 6.47
N CYS A 737 -14.74 -21.77 5.31
CA CYS A 737 -15.64 -20.94 4.52
C CYS A 737 -16.06 -21.72 3.27
N VAL A 738 -17.36 -21.69 2.95
CA VAL A 738 -17.94 -22.34 1.77
C VAL A 738 -18.73 -21.30 0.97
N MET A 739 -18.53 -21.30 -0.34
CA MET A 739 -19.35 -20.58 -1.30
C MET A 739 -19.75 -21.53 -2.43
N VAL A 740 -21.03 -21.60 -2.75
CA VAL A 740 -21.58 -22.35 -3.89
C VAL A 740 -22.18 -21.36 -4.87
N GLN A 741 -21.84 -21.54 -6.14
CA GLN A 741 -22.37 -20.78 -7.26
C GLN A 741 -22.96 -21.74 -8.29
N GLU A 742 -24.27 -21.95 -8.24
CA GLU A 742 -25.03 -22.65 -9.30
C GLU A 742 -25.15 -21.75 -10.54
N ARG A 743 -25.12 -22.37 -11.72
CA ARG A 743 -25.14 -21.69 -13.02
C ARG A 743 -26.27 -22.24 -13.87
N GLY A 744 -26.81 -21.38 -14.74
CA GLY A 744 -27.93 -21.74 -15.63
C GLY A 744 -27.61 -22.81 -16.67
N ASP A 745 -26.33 -23.18 -16.84
CA ASP A 745 -25.88 -24.25 -17.74
C ASP A 745 -25.93 -25.65 -17.09
N GLY A 746 -26.48 -25.77 -15.88
CA GLY A 746 -26.55 -27.02 -15.13
C GLY A 746 -25.23 -27.40 -14.45
N THR A 747 -24.29 -26.45 -14.32
CA THR A 747 -23.06 -26.64 -13.54
C THR A 747 -23.08 -25.82 -12.25
N ALA A 748 -22.18 -26.14 -11.33
CA ALA A 748 -21.93 -25.32 -10.16
C ALA A 748 -20.43 -25.26 -9.82
N VAL A 749 -20.02 -24.18 -9.15
CA VAL A 749 -18.70 -24.05 -8.55
C VAL A 749 -18.83 -24.04 -7.03
N VAL A 750 -18.15 -24.96 -6.37
CA VAL A 750 -18.03 -25.06 -4.92
C VAL A 750 -16.64 -24.57 -4.52
N CYS A 751 -16.59 -23.44 -3.83
CA CYS A 751 -15.40 -22.80 -3.31
C CYS A 751 -15.30 -23.07 -1.82
N VAL A 752 -14.20 -23.67 -1.38
CA VAL A 752 -13.93 -23.99 0.03
C VAL A 752 -12.59 -23.41 0.45
N SER A 753 -12.49 -22.83 1.63
CA SER A 753 -11.20 -22.44 2.20
C SER A 753 -11.10 -22.76 3.68
N ASP A 754 -9.86 -22.76 4.18
CA ASP A 754 -9.52 -22.80 5.60
C ASP A 754 -8.99 -21.42 6.04
N PRO A 755 -9.84 -20.51 6.51
CA PRO A 755 -9.41 -19.20 7.03
C PRO A 755 -8.47 -19.31 8.24
N MET A 756 -8.56 -20.39 9.03
CA MET A 756 -7.69 -20.59 10.19
C MET A 756 -6.26 -20.94 9.79
N ARG A 757 -6.07 -21.59 8.63
CA ARG A 757 -4.80 -22.17 8.15
C ARG A 757 -4.24 -23.25 9.08
N MET A 758 -5.14 -24.07 9.61
CA MET A 758 -4.84 -25.08 10.64
C MET A 758 -5.48 -26.43 10.34
N ARG A 759 -6.26 -26.58 9.27
CA ARG A 759 -6.97 -27.83 8.95
C ARG A 759 -6.04 -28.79 8.24
N THR A 760 -5.83 -29.95 8.84
CA THR A 760 -5.13 -31.10 8.24
C THR A 760 -6.07 -32.01 7.44
N GLY A 761 -7.37 -31.77 7.53
CA GLY A 761 -8.44 -32.43 6.79
C GLY A 761 -9.75 -31.67 6.98
N LEU A 762 -10.67 -31.84 6.04
CA LEU A 762 -12.02 -31.26 6.08
C LEU A 762 -12.97 -32.11 5.25
N THR A 763 -14.17 -32.41 5.75
CA THR A 763 -15.26 -32.97 4.94
C THR A 763 -16.34 -31.92 4.75
N LEU A 764 -16.74 -31.72 3.50
CA LEU A 764 -17.91 -30.93 3.12
C LEU A 764 -18.93 -31.84 2.44
N THR A 765 -20.16 -31.85 2.92
CA THR A 765 -21.30 -32.43 2.21
C THR A 765 -22.22 -31.32 1.75
N TRP A 766 -22.63 -31.38 0.49
CA TRP A 766 -23.68 -30.55 -0.08
C TRP A 766 -24.85 -31.46 -0.49
N ASN A 767 -25.99 -31.31 0.18
CA ASN A 767 -27.21 -32.10 -0.02
C ASN A 767 -27.96 -31.67 -1.29
N ARG A 768 -27.25 -31.70 -2.43
CA ARG A 768 -27.74 -31.41 -3.76
C ARG A 768 -27.34 -32.54 -4.70
N ALA A 769 -28.27 -32.94 -5.56
CA ALA A 769 -27.96 -33.92 -6.59
C ALA A 769 -26.85 -33.41 -7.52
N VAL A 770 -25.78 -34.18 -7.62
CA VAL A 770 -24.62 -33.90 -8.47
C VAL A 770 -24.31 -35.15 -9.27
N THR A 771 -24.22 -35.01 -10.59
CA THR A 771 -23.94 -36.12 -11.51
C THR A 771 -22.45 -36.44 -11.52
N SER A 772 -21.59 -35.43 -11.63
CA SER A 772 -20.14 -35.62 -11.71
C SER A 772 -19.35 -34.40 -11.24
N VAL A 773 -18.11 -34.63 -10.78
CA VAL A 773 -17.11 -33.59 -10.55
C VAL A 773 -16.28 -33.42 -11.83
N THR A 774 -16.28 -32.23 -12.41
CA THR A 774 -15.60 -31.94 -13.68
C THR A 774 -14.22 -31.32 -13.48
N SER A 775 -13.97 -30.69 -12.34
CA SER A 775 -12.64 -30.18 -11.97
C SER A 775 -12.50 -30.11 -10.45
N LYS A 776 -11.32 -30.42 -9.91
CA LYS A 776 -10.98 -30.30 -8.49
C LYS A 776 -9.48 -30.06 -8.29
N PRO A 777 -9.08 -29.37 -7.21
CA PRO A 777 -7.66 -29.20 -6.87
C PRO A 777 -7.09 -30.50 -6.28
N ALA A 778 -5.75 -30.59 -6.21
CA ALA A 778 -5.05 -31.72 -5.62
C ALA A 778 -5.37 -31.92 -4.13
N THR A 779 -5.79 -30.87 -3.43
CA THR A 779 -6.21 -30.92 -2.02
C THR A 779 -7.48 -31.74 -1.80
N VAL A 780 -8.32 -31.97 -2.84
CA VAL A 780 -9.49 -32.85 -2.74
C VAL A 780 -9.07 -34.29 -2.95
N THR A 781 -9.00 -35.05 -1.86
CA THR A 781 -8.53 -36.45 -1.83
C THR A 781 -9.61 -37.44 -2.20
N SER A 782 -10.89 -37.12 -1.96
CA SER A 782 -12.03 -37.93 -2.36
C SER A 782 -13.25 -37.07 -2.70
N ALA A 783 -14.05 -37.52 -3.68
CA ALA A 783 -15.32 -36.91 -4.04
C ALA A 783 -16.35 -38.01 -4.37
N THR A 784 -17.50 -37.96 -3.72
CA THR A 784 -18.64 -38.87 -3.95
C THR A 784 -19.82 -38.05 -4.46
N THR A 785 -20.42 -38.48 -5.58
CA THR A 785 -21.56 -37.83 -6.24
C THR A 785 -22.81 -38.73 -6.19
N GLY A 786 -23.96 -38.23 -6.64
CA GLY A 786 -25.26 -38.90 -6.54
C GLY A 786 -26.32 -37.95 -5.99
N ALA A 787 -27.11 -38.40 -5.01
CA ALA A 787 -28.13 -37.57 -4.35
C ALA A 787 -27.54 -36.40 -3.53
N SER A 788 -26.28 -36.50 -3.13
CA SER A 788 -25.49 -35.44 -2.49
C SER A 788 -24.06 -35.46 -3.01
N LEU A 789 -23.37 -34.32 -2.91
CA LEU A 789 -21.94 -34.22 -3.16
C LEU A 789 -21.20 -34.26 -1.82
N ARG A 790 -20.30 -35.22 -1.63
CA ARG A 790 -19.37 -35.26 -0.50
C ARG A 790 -17.94 -35.05 -0.98
N LEU A 791 -17.29 -34.01 -0.50
CA LEU A 791 -15.89 -33.67 -0.76
C LEU A 791 -15.06 -33.90 0.50
N THR A 792 -13.94 -34.61 0.36
CA THR A 792 -12.93 -34.75 1.41
C THR A 792 -11.66 -34.03 0.98
N PHE A 793 -11.20 -33.10 1.80
CA PHE A 793 -9.96 -32.39 1.63
C PHE A 793 -8.88 -32.98 2.53
N GLY A 794 -7.66 -33.08 2.02
CA GLY A 794 -6.46 -33.41 2.79
C GLY A 794 -5.94 -32.20 3.58
N ASP A 795 -4.62 -32.11 3.74
CA ASP A 795 -3.98 -31.01 4.45
C ASP A 795 -4.17 -29.68 3.72
N LEU A 796 -4.83 -28.72 4.38
CA LEU A 796 -5.11 -27.38 3.85
C LEU A 796 -4.14 -26.33 4.40
N ARG A 797 -3.25 -26.63 5.34
CA ARG A 797 -2.33 -25.65 5.94
C ARG A 797 -1.45 -24.98 4.88
N GLY A 798 -0.95 -25.77 3.92
CA GLY A 798 -0.13 -25.29 2.80
C GLY A 798 -0.87 -24.38 1.80
N THR A 799 -2.21 -24.31 1.87
CA THR A 799 -3.00 -23.41 1.02
C THR A 799 -2.96 -21.96 1.50
N ALA A 800 -2.49 -21.72 2.74
CA ALA A 800 -2.46 -20.40 3.37
C ALA A 800 -3.82 -19.65 3.31
N GLY A 801 -4.94 -20.40 3.39
CA GLY A 801 -6.28 -19.83 3.33
C GLY A 801 -6.79 -19.52 1.92
N ALA A 802 -6.05 -19.92 0.88
CA ALA A 802 -6.50 -19.80 -0.50
C ALA A 802 -7.73 -20.69 -0.79
N THR A 803 -8.60 -20.21 -1.66
CA THR A 803 -9.80 -20.95 -2.08
C THR A 803 -9.47 -22.18 -2.90
N GLN A 804 -10.02 -23.32 -2.50
CA GLN A 804 -10.06 -24.58 -3.22
C GLN A 804 -11.35 -24.62 -4.06
N ARG A 805 -11.24 -24.68 -5.40
CA ARG A 805 -12.38 -24.58 -6.32
C ARG A 805 -12.70 -25.92 -6.95
N VAL A 806 -13.92 -26.41 -6.76
CA VAL A 806 -14.43 -27.65 -7.36
C VAL A 806 -15.57 -27.29 -8.31
N THR A 807 -15.48 -27.72 -9.57
CA THR A 807 -16.56 -27.56 -10.54
C THR A 807 -17.30 -28.88 -10.69
N VAL A 808 -18.62 -28.83 -10.70
CA VAL A 808 -19.50 -30.01 -10.77
C VAL A 808 -20.61 -29.83 -11.79
N ARG A 809 -21.15 -30.94 -12.28
CA ARG A 809 -22.39 -30.99 -13.07
C ARG A 809 -23.55 -31.41 -12.19
N LEU A 810 -24.61 -30.61 -12.17
CA LEU A 810 -25.80 -30.86 -11.36
C LEU A 810 -26.60 -32.04 -11.92
N GLY A 811 -27.35 -32.69 -11.03
CA GLY A 811 -28.28 -33.77 -11.32
C GLY A 811 -29.73 -33.33 -11.27
#